data_AF-A0A6N2LJ59-F1
#
_entry.id   AF-A0A6N2LJ59-F1
#
_cell.length_a   1.000
_cell.length_b   1.000
_cell.length_c   1.000
_cell.angle_alpha   90.00
_cell.angle_beta   90.00
_cell.angle_gamma   90.00
#
_symmetry.space_group_name_H-M   'P 1'
#
loop_
_entity.id
_entity.type
_entity.pdbx_description
1 polymer ?
#
loop_
_entity_poly.entity_id
_entity_poly.type
_entity_poly.pdbx_seq_one_letter_code
_entity_poly.pdbx_strand_id
1 'polypeptide(L)'
;ICSHTYFSPHPKILQCLFLFHLSRRAMEEALVLYPSPPIGHLVSMVELGKLILTRRPSLSIHILIAASPYVAGKADHCLCQFSSIDFHHLPLKPHVHEELLNLSKRYKIHGLVMDFFCSSGLSVANELDIPGYFFLTSGACFLAFFLHLPTLHQKTSRSFKDMKDQYLDIPGLPPILATDLPNPFLDRDNQAYQQFLDFSTQFPQASGIMINTFELLESKVIKAISDGLCVPNNRTPPISCIGPLIVADDKRGGNGKISPEDVHECLSWLDSQPSQSVLGAIHQGTVMGNSYWAGKQRAKTAMDEAVVLYPSPTIGHLISLVELGKHLLSHRPSLSVHVLLATEPYSAGKLDTYVSSISGTFPSIKFHHLPTVTLSTTSATHHETFIFEVLRLSKPLVHEQLLSISRNYTISGIIIDFLATSALSLATEVLNIPAYIYITSCASFLCSYLYLPTLHQKTTKSFRDVKDFPDIPGLPPIRGTDMVKPFLDREDDAYIHFLDYAIQTPKAKGIIINTFERLESKVIKTISDGLCAPDNRTPPLFCVGPLILAEGQREGGGSNSSSDDAVPDECVTWLDSQPSQSVVFLCFGSLGLLTEEQLREIAAGLEKSGQRFLWVVRNPPTNDLSVAIKAQRDPDLDSLLPDGFLERTKERGYVVKSWAPQVKILNHSSVVWVTHCGWNSTLEAVCAGVPMVAWPLYAEQRLNRVVLVEEMKLALSMEDSEDGHVSADEVEKKVRGLMESEEGEQIRERAIAMKEAARAAMDEGGPSCVKTSKQQMERKSNSGISKVSSSWKERWEKQWRFAMRIEREGPWLSPELHLRNRVAMLGGDGYTTPGWKES
;
A
#
# COMPACT_ATOMS: atom_id res chain seq x y z
N ILE A 1 56.89 -33.36 -65.40
CA ILE A 1 57.37 -32.21 -66.21
C ILE A 1 56.38 -31.07 -66.03
N CYS A 2 56.52 -30.11 -65.11
CA CYS A 2 57.46 -29.97 -63.99
C CYS A 2 56.75 -29.21 -62.85
N SER A 3 56.68 -29.62 -61.59
CA SER A 3 56.54 -30.93 -60.93
C SER A 3 56.66 -30.65 -59.42
N HIS A 4 55.68 -31.12 -58.63
CA HIS A 4 55.77 -31.43 -57.18
C HIS A 4 56.01 -30.21 -56.25
N THR A 5 55.18 -29.91 -55.26
CA THR A 5 54.65 -30.81 -54.23
C THR A 5 53.38 -30.20 -53.60
N TYR A 6 52.33 -31.01 -53.49
CA TYR A 6 51.27 -30.79 -52.50
C TYR A 6 51.87 -31.02 -51.11
N PHE A 7 52.01 -29.97 -50.30
CA PHE A 7 52.07 -30.14 -48.85
C PHE A 7 50.70 -29.73 -48.28
N SER A 8 49.87 -30.74 -48.01
CA SER A 8 48.77 -30.61 -47.08
C SER A 8 49.33 -30.13 -45.74
N PRO A 9 48.77 -29.09 -45.08
CA PRO A 9 49.25 -28.70 -43.76
C PRO A 9 49.03 -29.88 -42.81
N HIS A 10 50.11 -30.39 -42.23
CA HIS A 10 50.06 -31.47 -41.25
C HIS A 10 49.06 -31.08 -40.13
N PRO A 11 48.13 -31.95 -39.71
CA PRO A 11 47.06 -31.60 -38.75
C PRO A 11 47.56 -30.94 -37.46
N LYS A 12 48.81 -31.19 -37.08
CA LYS A 12 49.47 -30.62 -35.91
C LYS A 12 49.83 -29.13 -36.05
N ILE A 13 50.09 -28.61 -37.26
CA ILE A 13 50.38 -27.18 -37.46
C ILE A 13 49.09 -26.36 -37.43
N LEU A 14 48.01 -26.89 -38.02
CA LEU A 14 46.67 -26.33 -37.85
C LEU A 14 46.21 -26.42 -36.39
N GLN A 15 46.51 -27.52 -35.69
CA GLN A 15 46.20 -27.65 -34.26
C GLN A 15 47.07 -26.73 -33.38
N CYS A 16 48.33 -26.49 -33.70
CA CYS A 16 49.17 -25.51 -32.99
C CYS A 16 48.74 -24.06 -33.27
N LEU A 17 48.37 -23.70 -34.50
CA LEU A 17 47.82 -22.37 -34.79
C LEU A 17 46.43 -22.18 -34.17
N PHE A 18 45.61 -23.23 -34.13
CA PHE A 18 44.32 -23.24 -33.45
C PHE A 18 44.49 -23.16 -31.92
N LEU A 19 45.48 -23.84 -31.35
CA LEU A 19 45.83 -23.75 -29.92
C LEU A 19 46.50 -22.42 -29.55
N PHE A 20 47.28 -21.81 -30.44
CA PHE A 20 47.89 -20.49 -30.23
C PHE A 20 46.88 -19.34 -30.42
N HIS A 21 45.83 -19.54 -31.25
CA HIS A 21 44.66 -18.65 -31.28
C HIS A 21 43.70 -18.91 -30.11
N LEU A 22 43.58 -20.14 -29.60
CA LEU A 22 42.80 -20.45 -28.40
C LEU A 22 43.45 -19.97 -27.09
N SER A 23 44.77 -19.75 -27.06
CA SER A 23 45.47 -19.25 -25.86
C SER A 23 45.49 -17.72 -25.72
N ARG A 24 44.93 -16.98 -26.69
CA ARG A 24 44.45 -15.62 -26.46
C ARG A 24 42.93 -15.62 -26.59
N ARG A 25 42.24 -16.30 -25.67
CA ARG A 25 40.92 -15.78 -25.29
C ARG A 25 41.18 -14.37 -24.81
N ALA A 26 40.74 -13.37 -25.57
CA ALA A 26 40.66 -12.01 -25.06
C ALA A 26 39.95 -12.12 -23.70
N MET A 27 40.62 -11.70 -22.63
CA MET A 27 39.99 -11.74 -21.31
C MET A 27 38.70 -10.94 -21.42
N GLU A 28 37.60 -11.53 -20.97
CA GLU A 28 36.31 -10.89 -20.99
C GLU A 28 36.40 -9.60 -20.15
N GLU A 29 35.82 -8.51 -20.64
CA GLU A 29 35.93 -7.22 -19.96
C GLU A 29 34.88 -7.15 -18.84
N ALA A 30 35.26 -6.72 -17.64
CA ALA A 30 34.35 -6.66 -16.50
C ALA A 30 34.36 -5.31 -15.78
N LEU A 31 33.25 -4.99 -15.14
CA LEU A 31 33.14 -3.95 -14.11
C LEU A 31 32.52 -4.57 -12.86
N VAL A 32 33.09 -4.23 -11.70
CA VAL A 32 32.64 -4.79 -10.42
C VAL A 32 31.89 -3.71 -9.63
N LEU A 33 30.69 -4.02 -9.15
CA LEU A 33 29.89 -3.16 -8.29
C LEU A 33 29.88 -3.73 -6.87
N TYR A 34 30.08 -2.87 -5.86
CA TYR A 34 30.14 -3.25 -4.46
C TYR A 34 29.13 -2.44 -3.63
N PRO A 35 27.85 -2.88 -3.57
CA PRO A 35 26.78 -2.23 -2.82
C PRO A 35 26.89 -2.46 -1.32
N SER A 36 26.38 -1.51 -0.54
CA SER A 36 26.12 -1.73 0.87
C SER A 36 24.86 -2.58 1.08
N PRO A 37 24.72 -3.31 2.22
CA PRO A 37 23.65 -4.29 2.43
C PRO A 37 22.19 -3.78 2.31
N PRO A 38 21.82 -2.54 2.70
CA PRO A 38 20.43 -2.09 2.60
C PRO A 38 19.90 -2.08 1.16
N ILE A 39 18.68 -2.54 0.96
CA ILE A 39 18.13 -2.84 -0.38
C ILE A 39 18.08 -1.63 -1.32
N GLY A 40 17.91 -0.41 -0.82
CA GLY A 40 17.94 0.81 -1.64
C GLY A 40 19.28 1.07 -2.33
N HIS A 41 20.38 0.64 -1.70
CA HIS A 41 21.73 0.75 -2.26
C HIS A 41 21.99 -0.33 -3.31
N LEU A 42 21.61 -1.58 -3.00
CA LEU A 42 21.70 -2.71 -3.91
C LEU A 42 20.91 -2.47 -5.20
N VAL A 43 19.64 -2.05 -5.11
CA VAL A 43 18.78 -1.83 -6.29
C VAL A 43 19.35 -0.74 -7.20
N SER A 44 19.79 0.39 -6.64
CA SER A 44 20.34 1.50 -7.42
C SER A 44 21.61 1.09 -8.18
N MET A 45 22.43 0.22 -7.59
CA MET A 45 23.61 -0.34 -8.25
C MET A 45 23.28 -1.38 -9.33
N VAL A 46 22.25 -2.20 -9.11
CA VAL A 46 21.76 -3.13 -10.14
C VAL A 46 21.27 -2.34 -11.36
N GLU A 47 20.51 -1.26 -11.15
CA GLU A 47 20.06 -0.39 -12.25
C GLU A 47 21.23 0.34 -12.95
N LEU A 48 22.26 0.75 -12.22
CA LEU A 48 23.52 1.23 -12.80
C LEU A 48 24.15 0.19 -13.71
N GLY A 49 24.25 -1.06 -13.25
CA GLY A 49 24.76 -2.19 -14.05
C GLY A 49 23.97 -2.38 -15.35
N LYS A 50 22.63 -2.36 -15.27
CA LYS A 50 21.74 -2.45 -16.45
C LYS A 50 21.93 -1.29 -17.42
N LEU A 51 22.05 -0.06 -16.92
CA LEU A 51 22.29 1.12 -17.75
C LEU A 51 23.62 1.01 -18.51
N ILE A 52 24.67 0.53 -17.84
CA ILE A 52 25.99 0.29 -18.46
C ILE A 52 25.89 -0.77 -19.54
N LEU A 53 25.20 -1.90 -19.27
CA LEU A 53 25.01 -2.98 -20.24
C LEU A 53 24.21 -2.57 -21.48
N THR A 54 23.31 -1.60 -21.36
CA THR A 54 22.57 -1.04 -22.50
C THR A 54 23.51 -0.40 -23.55
N ARG A 55 24.70 0.06 -23.12
CA ARG A 55 25.65 0.81 -23.95
C ARG A 55 26.93 0.04 -24.25
N ARG A 56 27.32 -0.87 -23.36
CA ARG A 56 28.39 -1.85 -23.58
C ARG A 56 27.91 -3.27 -23.27
N PRO A 57 27.13 -3.90 -24.18
CA PRO A 57 26.61 -5.26 -23.98
C PRO A 57 27.69 -6.35 -23.88
N SER A 58 28.91 -6.05 -24.34
CA SER A 58 30.08 -6.95 -24.30
C SER A 58 30.79 -6.98 -22.95
N LEU A 59 30.41 -6.11 -22.02
CA LEU A 59 31.00 -6.01 -20.69
C LEU A 59 30.24 -6.95 -19.73
N SER A 60 30.95 -7.61 -18.83
CA SER A 60 30.37 -8.39 -17.73
C SER A 60 30.26 -7.51 -16.48
N ILE A 61 29.10 -7.51 -15.83
CA ILE A 61 28.90 -6.81 -14.56
C ILE A 61 28.94 -7.82 -13.43
N HIS A 62 29.78 -7.60 -12.42
CA HIS A 62 29.87 -8.46 -11.25
C HIS A 62 29.45 -7.67 -10.01
N ILE A 63 28.48 -8.16 -9.24
CA ILE A 63 27.97 -7.47 -8.05
C ILE A 63 28.35 -8.25 -6.81
N LEU A 64 29.17 -7.65 -5.94
CA LEU A 64 29.66 -8.25 -4.71
C LEU A 64 28.69 -7.95 -3.55
N ILE A 65 28.00 -8.95 -3.02
CA ILE A 65 27.02 -8.80 -1.94
C ILE A 65 27.63 -9.29 -0.63
N ALA A 66 27.94 -8.39 0.30
CA ALA A 66 28.40 -8.77 1.63
C ALA A 66 27.25 -9.40 2.46
N ALA A 67 27.53 -10.55 3.09
CA ALA A 67 26.60 -11.23 3.96
C ALA A 67 26.24 -10.34 5.16
N SER A 68 24.95 -10.19 5.40
CA SER A 68 24.39 -9.46 6.54
C SER A 68 23.23 -10.27 7.12
N PRO A 69 23.08 -10.36 8.45
CA PRO A 69 21.92 -11.00 9.07
C PRO A 69 20.59 -10.34 8.69
N TYR A 70 20.62 -9.15 8.08
CA TYR A 70 19.45 -8.42 7.55
C TYR A 70 19.15 -8.68 6.06
N VAL A 71 20.03 -9.40 5.34
CA VAL A 71 19.95 -9.55 3.86
C VAL A 71 19.84 -11.01 3.41
N ALA A 72 19.96 -11.98 4.31
CA ALA A 72 19.74 -13.39 3.97
C ALA A 72 18.25 -13.65 3.64
N GLY A 73 17.93 -13.73 2.34
CA GLY A 73 16.64 -14.19 1.82
C GLY A 73 15.96 -13.32 0.76
N LYS A 74 16.45 -12.09 0.49
CA LYS A 74 15.82 -11.16 -0.49
C LYS A 74 16.69 -10.74 -1.67
N ALA A 75 17.96 -11.14 -1.72
CA ALA A 75 18.83 -10.79 -2.83
C ALA A 75 18.45 -11.51 -4.12
N ASP A 76 17.97 -12.75 -4.08
CA ASP A 76 17.79 -13.60 -5.28
C ASP A 76 16.66 -13.17 -6.22
N HIS A 77 15.67 -12.41 -5.74
CA HIS A 77 14.51 -12.00 -6.54
C HIS A 77 14.73 -10.76 -7.42
N CYS A 78 15.81 -9.99 -7.20
CA CYS A 78 16.16 -8.81 -8.02
C CYS A 78 17.08 -9.13 -9.21
N LEU A 79 17.46 -10.40 -9.40
CA LEU A 79 18.63 -10.80 -10.19
C LEU A 79 18.34 -11.33 -11.59
N CYS A 80 17.10 -11.32 -12.06
CA CYS A 80 16.74 -12.07 -13.25
C CYS A 80 16.30 -11.12 -14.37
N GLN A 81 17.22 -10.71 -15.24
CA GLN A 81 16.89 -10.28 -16.62
C GLN A 81 18.07 -10.13 -17.59
N PHE A 82 19.34 -10.20 -17.14
CA PHE A 82 20.50 -10.17 -18.03
C PHE A 82 21.47 -11.29 -17.69
N SER A 83 21.84 -12.13 -18.67
CA SER A 83 22.83 -13.19 -18.52
C SER A 83 24.27 -12.70 -18.29
N SER A 84 24.48 -11.37 -18.29
CA SER A 84 25.79 -10.71 -18.17
C SER A 84 25.99 -10.01 -16.81
N ILE A 85 25.08 -10.20 -15.84
CA ILE A 85 25.24 -9.74 -14.46
C ILE A 85 25.41 -10.96 -13.55
N ASP A 86 26.57 -11.09 -12.91
CA ASP A 86 26.86 -12.15 -11.95
C ASP A 86 26.84 -11.61 -10.52
N PHE A 87 26.21 -12.34 -9.60
CA PHE A 87 26.13 -11.98 -8.19
C PHE A 87 27.02 -12.87 -7.33
N HIS A 88 27.82 -12.25 -6.46
CA HIS A 88 28.84 -12.92 -5.65
C HIS A 88 28.56 -12.65 -4.17
N HIS A 89 28.13 -13.67 -3.43
CA HIS A 89 27.82 -13.54 -2.00
C HIS A 89 29.07 -13.76 -1.14
N LEU A 90 29.51 -12.72 -0.44
CA LEU A 90 30.74 -12.69 0.35
C LEU A 90 30.47 -12.86 1.86
N PRO A 91 31.25 -13.66 2.61
CA PRO A 91 31.19 -13.71 4.08
C PRO A 91 31.58 -12.39 4.78
N LEU A 92 31.27 -12.25 6.08
CA LEU A 92 31.44 -11.05 6.93
C LEU A 92 32.91 -10.57 7.18
N LYS A 93 33.94 -11.18 6.58
CA LYS A 93 35.39 -10.85 6.74
C LYS A 93 36.10 -10.91 5.36
N PRO A 94 37.39 -10.48 5.19
CA PRO A 94 37.82 -9.71 4.02
C PRO A 94 37.98 -10.56 2.74
N HIS A 95 36.87 -10.82 2.05
CA HIS A 95 36.85 -11.57 0.79
C HIS A 95 36.70 -10.67 -0.45
N VAL A 96 36.52 -9.35 -0.32
CA VAL A 96 36.46 -8.45 -1.50
C VAL A 96 37.76 -8.48 -2.29
N HIS A 97 38.91 -8.42 -1.59
CA HIS A 97 40.24 -8.53 -2.23
C HIS A 97 40.45 -9.90 -2.89
N GLU A 98 40.07 -10.99 -2.22
CA GLU A 98 40.18 -12.35 -2.75
C GLU A 98 39.27 -12.58 -3.96
N GLU A 99 38.03 -12.07 -3.93
CA GLU A 99 37.09 -12.19 -5.02
C GLU A 99 37.51 -11.37 -6.23
N LEU A 100 38.02 -10.15 -6.03
CA LEU A 100 38.60 -9.35 -7.10
C LEU A 100 39.83 -10.02 -7.73
N LEU A 101 40.67 -10.68 -6.93
CA LEU A 101 41.78 -11.50 -7.44
C LEU A 101 41.31 -12.75 -8.20
N ASN A 102 40.18 -13.33 -7.81
CA ASN A 102 39.61 -14.47 -8.52
C ASN A 102 38.99 -14.04 -9.86
N LEU A 103 38.24 -12.94 -9.86
CA LEU A 103 37.68 -12.34 -11.07
C LEU A 103 38.79 -11.89 -12.03
N SER A 104 39.87 -11.30 -11.55
CA SER A 104 40.97 -10.82 -12.41
C SER A 104 41.74 -11.92 -13.14
N LYS A 105 41.63 -13.18 -12.70
CA LYS A 105 42.19 -14.35 -13.42
C LYS A 105 41.44 -14.65 -14.72
N ARG A 106 40.17 -14.22 -14.82
CA ARG A 106 39.27 -14.51 -15.95
C ARG A 106 38.87 -13.26 -16.71
N TYR A 107 38.78 -12.12 -16.04
CA TYR A 107 38.28 -10.88 -16.57
C TYR A 107 39.31 -9.76 -16.50
N LYS A 108 39.31 -8.87 -17.49
CA LYS A 108 39.98 -7.57 -17.38
C LYS A 108 39.04 -6.62 -16.65
N ILE A 109 39.31 -6.38 -15.36
CA ILE A 109 38.47 -5.50 -14.52
C ILE A 109 38.80 -4.03 -14.83
N HIS A 110 37.82 -3.27 -15.31
CA HIS A 110 37.98 -1.87 -15.70
C HIS A 110 37.76 -0.88 -14.55
N GLY A 111 37.15 -1.34 -13.45
CA GLY A 111 36.94 -0.52 -12.27
C GLY A 111 36.12 -1.23 -11.20
N LEU A 112 36.21 -0.69 -9.99
CA LEU A 112 35.39 -1.07 -8.85
C LEU A 112 34.50 0.12 -8.49
N VAL A 113 33.18 -0.02 -8.67
CA VAL A 113 32.19 0.99 -8.31
C VAL A 113 31.61 0.65 -6.95
N MET A 114 31.87 1.48 -5.95
CA MET A 114 31.55 1.21 -4.56
C MET A 114 30.46 2.12 -4.05
N ASP A 115 29.66 1.60 -3.13
CA ASP A 115 28.71 2.41 -2.40
C ASP A 115 29.49 3.34 -1.47
N PHE A 116 28.91 4.48 -1.14
CA PHE A 116 29.59 5.44 -0.28
C PHE A 116 29.79 4.91 1.16
N PHE A 117 29.07 3.86 1.59
CA PHE A 117 29.34 3.13 2.83
C PHE A 117 30.42 2.04 2.70
N CYS A 118 30.86 1.74 1.49
CA CYS A 118 31.81 0.68 1.16
C CYS A 118 33.21 1.22 0.83
N SER A 119 33.61 2.33 1.47
CA SER A 119 34.84 3.06 1.13
C SER A 119 36.13 2.26 1.33
N SER A 120 36.12 1.28 2.23
CA SER A 120 37.24 0.34 2.42
C SER A 120 37.59 -0.45 1.16
N GLY A 121 36.69 -0.55 0.18
CA GLY A 121 37.01 -1.13 -1.13
C GLY A 121 38.00 -0.29 -1.94
N LEU A 122 38.16 1.01 -1.65
CA LEU A 122 39.06 1.89 -2.42
C LEU A 122 40.52 1.52 -2.19
N SER A 123 40.91 1.18 -0.96
CA SER A 123 42.26 0.69 -0.68
C SER A 123 42.54 -0.62 -1.38
N VAL A 124 41.55 -1.54 -1.42
CA VAL A 124 41.65 -2.81 -2.13
C VAL A 124 41.78 -2.60 -3.65
N ALA A 125 41.02 -1.67 -4.22
CA ALA A 125 41.12 -1.32 -5.64
C ALA A 125 42.51 -0.77 -5.97
N ASN A 126 43.04 0.13 -5.13
CA ASN A 126 44.37 0.69 -5.28
C ASN A 126 45.49 -0.37 -5.16
N GLU A 127 45.37 -1.31 -4.21
CA GLU A 127 46.31 -2.43 -4.06
C GLU A 127 46.38 -3.34 -5.29
N LEU A 128 45.26 -3.48 -6.00
CA LEU A 128 45.13 -4.29 -7.22
C LEU A 128 45.33 -3.50 -8.51
N ASP A 129 45.69 -2.21 -8.43
CA ASP A 129 45.81 -1.28 -9.57
C ASP A 129 44.52 -1.21 -10.42
N ILE A 130 43.36 -1.26 -9.76
CA ILE A 130 42.03 -1.14 -10.34
C ILE A 130 41.48 0.26 -10.05
N PRO A 131 40.97 1.01 -11.04
CA PRO A 131 40.34 2.31 -10.80
C PRO A 131 39.12 2.19 -9.87
N GLY A 132 39.15 2.90 -8.73
CA GLY A 132 38.04 2.95 -7.78
C GLY A 132 37.10 4.13 -8.03
N TYR A 133 35.80 3.88 -8.11
CA TYR A 133 34.75 4.87 -8.27
C TYR A 133 33.75 4.80 -7.11
N PHE A 134 33.19 5.93 -6.72
CA PHE A 134 32.04 5.94 -5.81
C PHE A 134 30.74 6.12 -6.57
N PHE A 135 29.70 5.43 -6.12
CA PHE A 135 28.32 5.68 -6.52
C PHE A 135 27.51 6.12 -5.30
N LEU A 136 26.95 7.32 -5.38
CA LEU A 136 26.08 7.87 -4.34
C LEU A 136 24.64 7.64 -4.73
N THR A 137 23.95 6.85 -3.91
CA THR A 137 22.50 6.69 -3.97
C THR A 137 21.74 7.90 -3.39
N SER A 138 22.47 8.82 -2.74
CA SER A 138 21.98 10.12 -2.26
C SER A 138 22.26 11.26 -3.26
N GLY A 139 21.54 12.37 -3.11
CA GLY A 139 21.70 13.57 -3.96
C GLY A 139 23.03 14.33 -3.79
N ALA A 140 23.31 15.26 -4.71
CA ALA A 140 24.53 16.05 -4.74
C ALA A 140 24.69 16.98 -3.51
N CYS A 141 23.59 17.42 -2.88
CA CYS A 141 23.65 18.15 -1.61
C CYS A 141 24.41 17.36 -0.52
N PHE A 142 24.17 16.06 -0.44
CA PHE A 142 24.82 15.20 0.55
C PHE A 142 26.30 14.99 0.20
N LEU A 143 26.63 14.82 -1.09
CA LEU A 143 28.01 14.74 -1.53
C LEU A 143 28.81 16.00 -1.17
N ALA A 144 28.26 17.19 -1.42
CA ALA A 144 28.92 18.44 -1.08
C ALA A 144 29.19 18.57 0.42
N PHE A 145 28.26 18.12 1.27
CA PHE A 145 28.49 18.04 2.70
C PHE A 145 29.63 17.07 3.06
N PHE A 146 29.65 15.85 2.50
CA PHE A 146 30.73 14.88 2.73
C PHE A 146 32.09 15.42 2.29
N LEU A 147 32.17 15.99 1.09
CA LEU A 147 33.40 16.59 0.57
C LEU A 147 33.89 17.75 1.47
N HIS A 148 32.96 18.51 2.06
CA HIS A 148 33.29 19.65 2.91
C HIS A 148 33.49 19.30 4.39
N LEU A 149 33.05 18.12 4.85
CA LEU A 149 33.12 17.71 6.26
C LEU A 149 34.53 17.79 6.85
N PRO A 150 35.63 17.37 6.17
CA PRO A 150 36.98 17.54 6.70
C PRO A 150 37.37 19.00 6.94
N THR A 151 36.89 19.91 6.09
CA THR A 151 37.12 21.35 6.24
C THR A 151 36.37 21.90 7.46
N LEU A 152 35.11 21.50 7.64
CA LEU A 152 34.32 21.87 8.81
C LEU A 152 34.95 21.32 10.10
N HIS A 153 35.42 20.07 10.07
CA HIS A 153 36.07 19.41 11.20
C HIS A 153 37.37 20.12 11.63
N GLN A 154 38.17 20.60 10.67
CA GLN A 154 39.39 21.36 10.95
C GLN A 154 39.09 22.77 11.47
N LYS A 155 38.03 23.41 10.97
CA LYS A 155 37.67 24.79 11.33
C LYS A 155 36.95 24.91 12.68
N THR A 156 36.33 23.84 13.17
CA THR A 156 35.62 23.85 14.45
C THR A 156 36.24 22.88 15.43
N SER A 157 36.36 23.26 16.72
CA SER A 157 36.77 22.38 17.81
C SER A 157 35.60 21.82 18.63
N ARG A 158 34.37 22.29 18.35
CA ARG A 158 33.14 21.93 19.08
C ARG A 158 32.33 20.86 18.33
N SER A 159 31.48 20.13 19.04
CA SER A 159 30.46 19.27 18.40
C SER A 159 29.34 20.12 17.82
N PHE A 160 28.76 19.70 16.69
CA PHE A 160 27.70 20.47 16.03
C PHE A 160 26.43 20.61 16.91
N LYS A 161 26.14 19.63 17.77
CA LYS A 161 25.07 19.71 18.80
C LYS A 161 25.22 20.89 19.77
N ASP A 162 26.44 21.38 19.97
CA ASP A 162 26.74 22.47 20.89
C ASP A 162 26.72 23.83 20.19
N MET A 163 26.63 23.86 18.86
CA MET A 163 26.67 25.07 18.03
C MET A 163 25.25 25.59 17.76
N LYS A 164 24.45 25.76 18.83
CA LYS A 164 23.08 26.30 18.75
C LYS A 164 23.08 27.67 18.05
N ASP A 165 22.11 27.86 17.15
CA ASP A 165 21.91 29.08 16.34
C ASP A 165 23.07 29.42 15.37
N GLN A 166 24.01 28.50 15.16
CA GLN A 166 25.08 28.68 14.18
C GLN A 166 24.76 27.95 12.89
N TYR A 167 24.86 28.67 11.78
CA TYR A 167 24.71 28.10 10.45
C TYR A 167 26.06 27.62 9.92
N LEU A 168 26.06 26.43 9.33
CA LEU A 168 27.18 25.88 8.60
C LEU A 168 27.14 26.41 7.17
N ASP A 169 28.27 26.95 6.74
CA ASP A 169 28.49 27.37 5.35
C ASP A 169 29.08 26.20 4.57
N ILE A 170 28.24 25.54 3.77
CA ILE A 170 28.64 24.45 2.88
C ILE A 170 28.45 24.96 1.45
N PRO A 171 29.51 25.02 0.63
CA PRO A 171 29.42 25.57 -0.71
C PRO A 171 28.34 24.89 -1.56
N GLY A 172 27.44 25.69 -2.14
CA GLY A 172 26.35 25.23 -3.00
C GLY A 172 25.06 24.84 -2.27
N LEU A 173 25.06 24.79 -0.93
CA LEU A 173 23.87 24.51 -0.12
C LEU A 173 23.29 25.80 0.47
N PRO A 174 21.98 25.83 0.77
CA PRO A 174 21.44 26.88 1.65
C PRO A 174 22.07 26.79 3.05
N PRO A 175 22.07 27.87 3.85
CA PRO A 175 22.54 27.82 5.23
C PRO A 175 21.81 26.75 6.04
N ILE A 176 22.56 25.85 6.67
CA ILE A 176 22.02 24.75 7.49
C ILE A 176 22.40 25.00 8.95
N LEU A 177 21.45 24.93 9.88
CA LEU A 177 21.77 24.98 11.31
C LEU A 177 22.63 23.78 11.68
N ALA A 178 23.70 24.00 12.45
CA ALA A 178 24.60 22.93 12.88
C ALA A 178 23.86 21.81 13.63
N THR A 179 22.80 22.14 14.36
CA THR A 179 21.95 21.20 15.10
C THR A 179 20.98 20.40 14.22
N ASP A 180 20.80 20.77 12.95
CA ASP A 180 19.88 20.10 12.02
C ASP A 180 20.58 19.01 11.19
N LEU A 181 21.89 18.84 11.37
CA LEU A 181 22.61 17.73 10.74
C LEU A 181 22.11 16.38 11.28
N PRO A 182 22.19 15.30 10.48
CA PRO A 182 21.79 13.98 10.94
C PRO A 182 22.55 13.56 12.20
N ASN A 183 21.88 12.83 13.10
CA ASN A 183 22.39 12.43 14.41
C ASN A 183 23.85 11.91 14.43
N PRO A 184 24.32 11.10 13.47
CA PRO A 184 25.72 10.63 13.45
C PRO A 184 26.76 11.76 13.34
N PHE A 185 26.38 12.92 12.80
CA PHE A 185 27.29 14.06 12.62
C PHE A 185 27.26 15.05 13.79
N LEU A 186 26.25 14.99 14.65
CA LEU A 186 26.02 15.99 15.70
C LEU A 186 27.11 16.01 16.78
N ASP A 187 27.76 14.87 17.01
CA ASP A 187 28.79 14.73 18.05
C ASP A 187 30.13 14.27 17.46
N ARG A 188 31.13 15.15 17.51
CA ARG A 188 32.45 14.91 16.89
C ARG A 188 33.23 13.77 17.54
N ASP A 189 32.94 13.48 18.81
CA ASP A 189 33.61 12.44 19.59
C ASP A 189 32.92 11.07 19.40
N ASN A 190 31.79 11.03 18.68
CA ASN A 190 31.10 9.80 18.37
C ASN A 190 31.90 8.97 17.37
N GLN A 191 31.97 7.65 17.62
CA GLN A 191 32.61 6.71 16.71
C GLN A 191 32.01 6.76 15.29
N ALA A 192 30.68 6.96 15.17
CA ALA A 192 30.03 7.10 13.87
C ALA A 192 30.48 8.37 13.13
N TYR A 193 30.67 9.49 13.84
CA TYR A 193 31.21 10.72 13.26
C TYR A 193 32.60 10.49 12.69
N GLN A 194 33.47 9.83 13.46
CA GLN A 194 34.84 9.53 13.02
C GLN A 194 34.85 8.63 11.79
N GLN A 195 33.97 7.61 11.73
CA GLN A 195 33.82 6.77 10.54
C GLN A 195 33.39 7.58 9.30
N PHE A 196 32.40 8.48 9.43
CA PHE A 196 31.98 9.31 8.32
C PHE A 196 33.03 10.34 7.90
N LEU A 197 33.81 10.86 8.86
CA LEU A 197 34.95 11.73 8.57
C LEU A 197 36.02 10.95 7.78
N ASP A 198 36.35 9.73 8.19
CA ASP A 198 37.30 8.86 7.50
C ASP A 198 36.82 8.56 6.07
N PHE A 199 35.53 8.27 5.87
CA PHE A 199 34.95 8.09 4.52
C PHE A 199 35.09 9.37 3.68
N SER A 200 34.81 10.53 4.29
CA SER A 200 34.87 11.84 3.64
C SER A 200 36.25 12.15 3.07
N THR A 201 37.32 11.71 3.73
CA THR A 201 38.71 11.90 3.26
C THR A 201 39.10 11.03 2.06
N GLN A 202 38.31 9.99 1.75
CA GLN A 202 38.60 9.05 0.67
C GLN A 202 37.98 9.47 -0.67
N PHE A 203 36.86 10.20 -0.67
CA PHE A 203 36.20 10.64 -1.92
C PHE A 203 37.12 11.40 -2.89
N PRO A 204 38.01 12.32 -2.45
CA PRO A 204 38.90 13.03 -3.37
C PRO A 204 39.96 12.12 -4.02
N GLN A 205 40.19 10.93 -3.47
CA GLN A 205 41.17 9.96 -3.96
C GLN A 205 40.57 9.02 -5.01
N ALA A 206 39.24 9.01 -5.17
CA ALA A 206 38.57 8.18 -6.16
C ALA A 206 38.85 8.68 -7.59
N SER A 207 38.83 7.74 -8.54
CA SER A 207 38.96 8.04 -9.97
C SER A 207 37.76 8.82 -10.52
N GLY A 208 36.62 8.76 -9.83
CA GLY A 208 35.43 9.55 -10.12
C GLY A 208 34.27 9.22 -9.17
N ILE A 209 33.25 10.07 -9.18
CA ILE A 209 32.05 9.93 -8.36
C ILE A 209 30.80 10.05 -9.24
N MET A 210 29.97 9.02 -9.19
CA MET A 210 28.67 8.96 -9.81
C MET A 210 27.60 9.31 -8.78
N ILE A 211 26.62 10.13 -9.17
CA ILE A 211 25.57 10.62 -8.27
C ILE A 211 24.21 10.26 -8.87
N ASN A 212 23.34 9.65 -8.08
CA ASN A 212 21.98 9.29 -8.48
C ASN A 212 21.05 10.53 -8.52
N THR A 213 21.39 11.51 -9.35
CA THR A 213 20.68 12.78 -9.56
C THR A 213 20.88 13.25 -11.00
N PHE A 214 20.29 14.38 -11.39
CA PHE A 214 20.53 15.04 -12.68
C PHE A 214 20.80 16.54 -12.50
N GLU A 215 21.56 17.13 -13.42
CA GLU A 215 22.13 18.47 -13.23
C GLU A 215 21.10 19.57 -13.01
N LEU A 216 19.98 19.54 -13.74
CA LEU A 216 18.92 20.54 -13.58
C LEU A 216 18.28 20.52 -12.18
N LEU A 217 18.27 19.37 -11.49
CA LEU A 217 17.67 19.24 -10.16
C LEU A 217 18.52 19.93 -9.08
N GLU A 218 19.84 19.78 -9.17
CA GLU A 218 20.80 20.17 -8.13
C GLU A 218 21.90 21.09 -8.68
N SER A 219 21.58 21.90 -9.70
CA SER A 219 22.52 22.71 -10.49
C SER A 219 23.48 23.57 -9.65
N LYS A 220 22.98 24.22 -8.60
CA LYS A 220 23.80 25.08 -7.72
C LYS A 220 24.90 24.31 -7.00
N VAL A 221 24.56 23.17 -6.41
CA VAL A 221 25.53 22.36 -5.66
C VAL A 221 26.46 21.58 -6.59
N ILE A 222 25.96 21.10 -7.72
CA ILE A 222 26.79 20.44 -8.74
C ILE A 222 27.85 21.40 -9.28
N LYS A 223 27.47 22.66 -9.55
CA LYS A 223 28.42 23.71 -9.92
C LYS A 223 29.44 23.96 -8.81
N ALA A 224 29.01 24.07 -7.55
CA ALA A 224 29.92 24.31 -6.42
C ALA A 224 30.93 23.18 -6.21
N ILE A 225 30.51 21.91 -6.39
CA ILE A 225 31.40 20.76 -6.35
C ILE A 225 32.39 20.83 -7.52
N SER A 226 31.90 21.06 -8.75
CA SER A 226 32.71 21.11 -9.98
C SER A 226 33.74 22.24 -9.98
N ASP A 227 33.39 23.39 -9.39
CA ASP A 227 34.30 24.53 -9.18
C ASP A 227 35.33 24.27 -8.06
N GLY A 228 35.25 23.11 -7.39
CA GLY A 228 36.16 22.69 -6.33
C GLY A 228 35.96 23.36 -4.98
N LEU A 229 34.84 24.05 -4.78
CA LEU A 229 34.57 24.79 -3.54
C LEU A 229 34.38 23.85 -2.35
N CYS A 230 33.84 22.65 -2.56
CA CYS A 230 33.55 21.70 -1.48
C CYS A 230 34.81 21.00 -0.93
N VAL A 231 35.91 20.94 -1.68
CA VAL A 231 37.19 20.29 -1.30
C VAL A 231 38.37 21.26 -1.46
N PRO A 232 38.44 22.34 -0.66
CA PRO A 232 39.39 23.43 -0.89
C PRO A 232 40.86 23.02 -0.81
N ASN A 233 41.19 21.90 -0.16
CA ASN A 233 42.57 21.43 0.06
C ASN A 233 42.94 20.19 -0.78
N ASN A 234 42.04 19.69 -1.62
CA ASN A 234 42.25 18.48 -2.41
C ASN A 234 41.82 18.69 -3.86
N ARG A 235 42.26 17.78 -4.74
CA ARG A 235 41.72 17.74 -6.10
C ARG A 235 40.24 17.37 -6.04
N THR A 236 39.42 18.13 -6.77
CA THR A 236 38.01 17.78 -6.98
C THR A 236 37.94 16.49 -7.80
N PRO A 237 37.32 15.43 -7.26
CA PRO A 237 37.11 14.22 -8.04
C PRO A 237 36.13 14.52 -9.19
N PRO A 238 36.33 13.96 -10.39
CA PRO A 238 35.36 14.10 -11.46
C PRO A 238 33.99 13.58 -11.00
N ILE A 239 32.94 14.40 -11.16
CA ILE A 239 31.58 14.01 -10.81
C ILE A 239 30.72 13.78 -12.05
N SER A 240 29.76 12.87 -11.96
CA SER A 240 28.80 12.62 -13.03
C SER A 240 27.41 12.36 -12.45
N CYS A 241 26.43 13.11 -12.91
CA CYS A 241 25.03 12.95 -12.53
C CYS A 241 24.41 11.92 -13.47
N ILE A 242 24.03 10.77 -12.93
CA ILE A 242 23.62 9.60 -13.71
C ILE A 242 22.20 9.12 -13.38
N GLY A 243 21.49 9.89 -12.54
CA GLY A 243 20.16 9.57 -12.07
C GLY A 243 19.03 10.30 -12.82
N PRO A 244 17.77 10.01 -12.46
CA PRO A 244 17.40 9.05 -11.43
C PRO A 244 17.49 7.60 -11.96
N LEU A 245 18.37 6.81 -11.35
CA LEU A 245 18.45 5.35 -11.45
C LEU A 245 17.41 4.79 -10.49
N ILE A 246 16.18 4.80 -10.96
CA ILE A 246 15.02 4.14 -10.37
C ILE A 246 14.73 2.90 -11.22
N VAL A 247 14.13 1.86 -10.63
CA VAL A 247 13.76 0.64 -11.37
C VAL A 247 12.92 1.05 -12.57
N ALA A 248 13.47 0.87 -13.78
CA ALA A 248 12.80 1.29 -15.00
C ALA A 248 11.54 0.45 -15.22
N ASP A 249 10.39 1.12 -15.30
CA ASP A 249 9.16 0.53 -15.84
C ASP A 249 9.40 0.21 -17.31
N ASP A 250 9.59 -1.08 -17.62
CA ASP A 250 9.95 -1.58 -18.93
C ASP A 250 8.78 -1.54 -19.94
N LYS A 251 7.98 -0.46 -19.91
CA LYS A 251 6.88 -0.20 -20.85
C LYS A 251 6.66 1.28 -21.14
N ARG A 252 7.58 1.85 -21.91
CA ARG A 252 7.21 2.87 -22.91
C ARG A 252 7.05 2.20 -24.27
N GLY A 253 5.84 1.71 -24.54
CA GLY A 253 5.35 1.54 -25.90
C GLY A 253 5.15 2.92 -26.53
N GLY A 254 6.22 3.54 -27.01
CA GLY A 254 6.20 4.81 -27.72
C GLY A 254 7.41 4.98 -28.62
N ASN A 255 7.14 5.11 -29.92
CA ASN A 255 8.07 5.60 -30.94
C ASN A 255 8.53 7.06 -30.67
N GLY A 256 9.04 7.34 -29.47
CA GLY A 256 10.06 8.37 -29.32
C GLY A 256 11.35 7.74 -29.82
N LYS A 257 11.69 7.97 -31.08
CA LYS A 257 13.12 8.00 -31.39
C LYS A 257 13.70 9.00 -30.39
N ILE A 258 14.57 8.53 -29.49
CA ILE A 258 15.53 9.41 -28.84
C ILE A 258 16.19 10.13 -30.01
N SER A 259 15.97 11.45 -30.12
CA SER A 259 16.69 12.21 -31.12
C SER A 259 18.18 12.02 -30.81
N PRO A 260 19.07 11.94 -31.81
CA PRO A 260 20.51 11.90 -31.55
C PRO A 260 21.02 13.05 -30.66
N GLU A 261 20.18 14.08 -30.47
CA GLU A 261 20.41 15.31 -29.71
C GLU A 261 19.97 15.20 -28.24
N ASP A 262 19.16 14.19 -27.86
CA ASP A 262 18.71 13.93 -26.47
C ASP A 262 19.54 12.85 -25.74
N VAL A 263 20.68 12.46 -26.30
CA VAL A 263 21.63 11.53 -25.67
C VAL A 263 22.46 12.31 -24.63
N HIS A 264 22.07 12.14 -23.37
CA HIS A 264 22.74 12.72 -22.19
C HIS A 264 24.28 12.50 -22.21
N GLU A 265 25.04 13.53 -21.83
CA GLU A 265 26.52 13.61 -21.82
C GLU A 265 27.23 12.50 -21.02
N CYS A 266 26.51 11.76 -20.19
CA CYS A 266 27.01 10.62 -19.40
C CYS A 266 27.69 9.51 -20.24
N LEU A 267 27.41 9.46 -21.55
CA LEU A 267 27.93 8.44 -22.44
C LEU A 267 29.14 8.91 -23.23
N SER A 268 29.22 10.21 -23.46
CA SER A 268 30.44 10.86 -23.96
C SER A 268 31.54 10.78 -22.92
N TRP A 269 31.20 10.79 -21.62
CA TRP A 269 32.15 10.58 -20.52
C TRP A 269 32.83 9.20 -20.53
N LEU A 270 32.08 8.13 -20.86
CA LEU A 270 32.62 6.75 -20.94
C LEU A 270 33.62 6.59 -22.11
N ASP A 271 33.45 7.42 -23.13
CA ASP A 271 34.29 7.47 -24.34
C ASP A 271 35.42 8.53 -24.23
N SER A 272 35.34 9.47 -23.29
CA SER A 272 36.32 10.56 -23.10
C SER A 272 37.41 10.27 -22.06
N GLN A 273 37.46 9.05 -21.50
CA GLN A 273 38.50 8.69 -20.53
C GLN A 273 39.87 8.50 -21.23
N PRO A 274 40.99 8.97 -20.62
CA PRO A 274 42.30 8.98 -21.26
C PRO A 274 42.74 7.59 -21.70
N SER A 275 42.91 7.45 -23.01
CA SER A 275 43.21 6.21 -23.69
C SER A 275 44.74 6.00 -23.71
N GLN A 276 45.28 5.64 -22.54
CA GLN A 276 46.47 4.81 -22.34
C GLN A 276 46.12 3.88 -21.16
N SER A 277 45.26 2.89 -21.36
CA SER A 277 45.62 1.61 -22.00
C SER A 277 44.77 1.24 -23.23
N VAL A 278 44.34 2.24 -24.00
CA VAL A 278 43.59 2.02 -25.26
C VAL A 278 44.16 2.93 -26.37
N LEU A 279 45.05 2.41 -27.21
CA LEU A 279 45.39 2.93 -28.55
C LEU A 279 45.74 1.69 -29.38
N GLY A 280 45.37 1.50 -30.64
CA GLY A 280 44.69 2.30 -31.65
C GLY A 280 44.84 1.59 -33.00
N ALA A 281 44.12 2.10 -34.02
CA ALA A 281 44.13 1.71 -35.45
C ALA A 281 43.52 0.33 -35.76
N ILE A 282 42.48 0.21 -36.58
CA ILE A 282 42.44 0.50 -38.03
C ILE A 282 40.98 0.77 -38.45
N HIS A 283 40.67 1.95 -39.01
CA HIS A 283 40.15 2.10 -40.38
C HIS A 283 39.69 3.54 -40.66
N GLN A 284 40.48 4.25 -41.46
CA GLN A 284 39.96 5.15 -42.49
C GLN A 284 39.46 4.28 -43.65
N GLY A 285 38.31 4.61 -44.25
CA GLY A 285 37.86 3.95 -45.49
C GLY A 285 36.37 4.07 -45.78
N THR A 286 36.02 5.12 -46.53
CA THR A 286 34.85 5.39 -47.38
C THR A 286 34.08 4.16 -47.93
N VAL A 287 32.75 4.25 -48.06
CA VAL A 287 31.94 4.14 -49.33
C VAL A 287 30.46 3.76 -49.09
N MET A 288 29.57 4.64 -49.61
CA MET A 288 28.22 4.51 -50.20
C MET A 288 27.24 3.36 -49.87
N GLY A 289 25.97 3.76 -49.65
CA GLY A 289 24.91 3.41 -50.61
C GLY A 289 23.64 2.65 -50.12
N ASN A 290 22.50 3.32 -50.28
CA ASN A 290 21.17 2.82 -50.68
C ASN A 290 20.22 2.07 -49.71
N SER A 291 19.18 2.81 -49.30
CA SER A 291 17.73 2.64 -49.56
C SER A 291 16.99 1.29 -49.43
N TYR A 292 15.72 1.43 -49.00
CA TYR A 292 14.56 0.52 -48.95
C TYR A 292 14.34 -0.26 -47.65
N TRP A 293 13.27 0.08 -46.91
CA TRP A 293 12.01 -0.68 -46.85
C TRP A 293 10.98 0.06 -45.98
N ALA A 294 9.84 0.41 -46.59
CA ALA A 294 8.63 0.81 -45.90
C ALA A 294 7.89 -0.45 -45.41
N GLY A 295 7.41 -0.45 -44.16
CA GLY A 295 6.68 -1.57 -43.58
C GLY A 295 5.81 -1.16 -42.38
N LYS A 296 4.53 -0.92 -42.67
CA LYS A 296 3.34 -0.98 -41.78
C LYS A 296 3.46 -0.44 -40.34
N GLN A 297 2.95 0.77 -40.14
CA GLN A 297 2.43 1.22 -38.84
C GLN A 297 1.34 0.25 -38.35
N ARG A 298 1.58 -0.43 -37.23
CA ARG A 298 0.57 -1.14 -36.44
C ARG A 298 -0.05 -0.10 -35.50
N ALA A 299 -1.37 0.06 -35.55
CA ALA A 299 -2.10 0.95 -34.63
C ALA A 299 -1.75 0.58 -33.18
N LYS A 300 -1.35 1.57 -32.37
CA LYS A 300 -1.23 1.41 -30.92
C LYS A 300 -2.63 1.21 -30.35
N THR A 301 -2.93 0.01 -29.89
CA THR A 301 -4.08 -0.23 -29.00
C THR A 301 -3.83 0.52 -27.69
N ALA A 302 -4.83 1.27 -27.22
CA ALA A 302 -4.81 1.91 -25.91
C ALA A 302 -4.61 0.84 -24.82
N MET A 303 -3.82 1.14 -23.78
CA MET A 303 -3.69 0.24 -22.63
C MET A 303 -5.00 0.24 -21.83
N ASP A 304 -5.39 -0.93 -21.35
CA ASP A 304 -6.60 -1.08 -20.54
C ASP A 304 -6.46 -0.32 -19.21
N GLU A 305 -7.59 0.13 -18.67
CA GLU A 305 -7.67 0.89 -17.41
C GLU A 305 -7.81 -0.07 -16.22
N ALA A 306 -7.14 0.22 -15.10
CA ALA A 306 -7.25 -0.57 -13.87
C ALA A 306 -7.48 0.24 -12.60
N VAL A 307 -8.16 -0.38 -11.64
CA VAL A 307 -8.21 0.05 -10.24
C VAL A 307 -7.63 -1.06 -9.38
N VAL A 308 -6.83 -0.69 -8.38
CA VAL A 308 -6.22 -1.64 -7.44
C VAL A 308 -6.95 -1.55 -6.10
N LEU A 309 -7.29 -2.71 -5.53
CA LEU A 309 -7.91 -2.87 -4.22
C LEU A 309 -6.90 -3.55 -3.30
N TYR A 310 -6.66 -2.97 -2.12
CA TYR A 310 -5.74 -3.53 -1.14
C TYR A 310 -6.43 -3.74 0.22
N PRO A 311 -7.13 -4.87 0.41
CA PRO A 311 -7.77 -5.23 1.67
C PRO A 311 -6.74 -5.61 2.73
N SER A 312 -7.07 -5.36 4.00
CA SER A 312 -6.36 -5.99 5.11
C SER A 312 -6.66 -7.50 5.16
N PRO A 313 -5.75 -8.32 5.71
CA PRO A 313 -5.74 -9.77 5.55
C PRO A 313 -6.73 -10.47 6.50
N THR A 314 -7.99 -10.04 6.46
CA THR A 314 -9.11 -10.73 7.11
C THR A 314 -10.26 -10.87 6.11
N ILE A 315 -10.97 -12.00 6.16
CA ILE A 315 -11.96 -12.36 5.13
C ILE A 315 -13.09 -11.32 5.01
N GLY A 316 -13.49 -10.69 6.12
CA GLY A 316 -14.54 -9.67 6.13
C GLY A 316 -14.16 -8.40 5.36
N HIS A 317 -12.90 -7.97 5.46
CA HIS A 317 -12.40 -6.79 4.73
C HIS A 317 -12.23 -7.12 3.24
N LEU A 318 -11.70 -8.30 2.92
CA LEU A 318 -11.59 -8.78 1.55
C LEU A 318 -12.95 -8.82 0.83
N ILE A 319 -13.95 -9.46 1.45
CA ILE A 319 -15.30 -9.57 0.88
C ILE A 319 -15.86 -8.18 0.57
N SER A 320 -15.78 -7.25 1.52
CA SER A 320 -16.34 -5.91 1.35
C SER A 320 -15.66 -5.13 0.21
N LEU A 321 -14.33 -5.18 0.09
CA LEU A 321 -13.63 -4.54 -1.04
C LEU A 321 -13.94 -5.23 -2.38
N VAL A 322 -14.09 -6.56 -2.40
CA VAL A 322 -14.47 -7.27 -3.63
C VAL A 322 -15.87 -6.87 -4.09
N GLU A 323 -16.82 -6.73 -3.17
CA GLU A 323 -18.17 -6.21 -3.50
C GLU A 323 -18.11 -4.77 -4.03
N LEU A 324 -17.23 -3.92 -3.50
CA LEU A 324 -16.94 -2.61 -4.10
C LEU A 324 -16.40 -2.76 -5.53
N GLY A 325 -15.47 -3.70 -5.75
CA GLY A 325 -14.94 -4.01 -7.08
C GLY A 325 -16.03 -4.41 -8.08
N LYS A 326 -16.94 -5.30 -7.69
CA LYS A 326 -18.11 -5.68 -8.49
C LYS A 326 -19.02 -4.48 -8.77
N HIS A 327 -19.24 -3.64 -7.76
CA HIS A 327 -20.05 -2.43 -7.88
C HIS A 327 -19.43 -1.40 -8.86
N LEU A 328 -18.10 -1.29 -8.91
CA LEU A 328 -17.40 -0.48 -9.91
C LEU A 328 -17.56 -1.07 -11.32
N LEU A 329 -17.45 -2.39 -11.47
CA LEU A 329 -17.56 -3.10 -12.75
C LEU A 329 -18.96 -3.00 -13.36
N SER A 330 -20.02 -2.97 -12.55
CA SER A 330 -21.40 -2.81 -13.07
C SER A 330 -21.60 -1.49 -13.83
N HIS A 331 -20.75 -0.49 -13.58
CA HIS A 331 -20.79 0.82 -14.24
C HIS A 331 -19.68 1.02 -15.26
N ARG A 332 -18.51 0.42 -15.05
CA ARG A 332 -17.39 0.42 -16.01
C ARG A 332 -16.99 -1.02 -16.32
N PRO A 333 -17.74 -1.74 -17.19
CA PRO A 333 -17.46 -3.14 -17.49
C PRO A 333 -16.08 -3.38 -18.12
N SER A 334 -15.49 -2.36 -18.73
CA SER A 334 -14.15 -2.40 -19.34
C SER A 334 -13.01 -2.18 -18.33
N LEU A 335 -13.30 -1.90 -17.06
CA LEU A 335 -12.29 -1.71 -16.02
C LEU A 335 -11.69 -3.05 -15.61
N SER A 336 -10.37 -3.11 -15.41
CA SER A 336 -9.70 -4.25 -14.75
C SER A 336 -9.57 -3.96 -13.26
N VAL A 337 -10.06 -4.83 -12.39
CA VAL A 337 -9.96 -4.69 -10.94
C VAL A 337 -8.89 -5.66 -10.43
N HIS A 338 -7.88 -5.15 -9.75
CA HIS A 338 -6.77 -5.93 -9.23
C HIS A 338 -6.81 -5.95 -7.71
N VAL A 339 -6.89 -7.11 -7.08
CA VAL A 339 -6.95 -7.26 -5.62
C VAL A 339 -5.62 -7.80 -5.11
N LEU A 340 -4.97 -7.07 -4.21
CA LEU A 340 -3.69 -7.48 -3.61
C LEU A 340 -3.94 -8.18 -2.28
N LEU A 341 -3.47 -9.42 -2.13
CA LEU A 341 -3.67 -10.24 -0.94
C LEU A 341 -2.36 -10.34 -0.14
N ALA A 342 -2.30 -9.67 1.00
CA ALA A 342 -1.20 -9.82 1.95
C ALA A 342 -1.31 -11.15 2.70
N THR A 343 -0.22 -11.55 3.37
CA THR A 343 -0.19 -12.74 4.22
C THR A 343 -1.28 -12.70 5.28
N GLU A 344 -2.02 -13.80 5.44
CA GLU A 344 -2.97 -13.92 6.54
C GLU A 344 -2.24 -14.13 7.87
N PRO A 345 -2.40 -13.23 8.86
CA PRO A 345 -1.86 -13.47 10.21
C PRO A 345 -2.59 -14.60 10.94
N TYR A 346 -3.79 -14.99 10.46
CA TYR A 346 -4.62 -16.07 11.02
C TYR A 346 -5.17 -16.91 9.88
N SER A 347 -5.12 -18.25 9.96
CA SER A 347 -5.73 -19.11 8.94
C SER A 347 -7.25 -19.07 9.06
N ALA A 348 -7.90 -18.14 8.35
CA ALA A 348 -9.33 -18.20 8.11
C ALA A 348 -9.56 -19.13 6.93
N GLY A 349 -9.41 -20.44 7.16
CA GLY A 349 -9.63 -21.46 6.13
C GLY A 349 -10.85 -21.13 5.27
N LYS A 350 -10.67 -21.21 3.94
CA LYS A 350 -11.59 -20.86 2.83
C LYS A 350 -11.23 -19.60 2.00
N LEU A 351 -10.09 -18.93 2.21
CA LEU A 351 -9.65 -17.84 1.31
C LEU A 351 -9.55 -18.30 -0.15
N ASP A 352 -8.80 -19.36 -0.42
CA ASP A 352 -8.54 -19.84 -1.79
C ASP A 352 -9.83 -20.25 -2.51
N THR A 353 -10.78 -20.82 -1.77
CA THR A 353 -12.11 -21.18 -2.28
C THR A 353 -12.90 -19.94 -2.70
N TYR A 354 -12.90 -18.89 -1.87
CA TYR A 354 -13.55 -17.63 -2.19
C TYR A 354 -12.90 -16.95 -3.40
N VAL A 355 -11.57 -16.85 -3.41
CA VAL A 355 -10.78 -16.27 -4.52
C VAL A 355 -11.07 -17.00 -5.83
N SER A 356 -11.10 -18.33 -5.81
CA SER A 356 -11.40 -19.15 -6.99
C SER A 356 -12.82 -18.93 -7.51
N SER A 357 -13.80 -18.87 -6.62
CA SER A 357 -15.21 -18.60 -6.96
C SER A 357 -15.39 -17.24 -7.65
N ILE A 358 -14.78 -16.19 -7.08
CA ILE A 358 -14.86 -14.84 -7.65
C ILE A 358 -14.12 -14.78 -8.99
N SER A 359 -12.93 -15.36 -9.08
CA SER A 359 -12.14 -15.36 -10.33
C SER A 359 -12.89 -16.08 -11.47
N GLY A 360 -13.62 -17.15 -11.16
CA GLY A 360 -14.45 -17.86 -12.13
C GLY A 360 -15.69 -17.08 -12.59
N THR A 361 -16.29 -16.29 -11.70
CA THR A 361 -17.53 -15.54 -11.99
C THR A 361 -17.27 -14.15 -12.56
N PHE A 362 -16.18 -13.49 -12.14
CA PHE A 362 -15.81 -12.13 -12.51
C PHE A 362 -14.37 -12.09 -13.03
N PRO A 363 -14.12 -12.43 -14.32
CA PRO A 363 -12.77 -12.51 -14.88
C PRO A 363 -12.03 -11.16 -14.93
N SER A 364 -12.76 -10.05 -14.82
CA SER A 364 -12.19 -8.70 -14.68
C SER A 364 -11.62 -8.42 -13.29
N ILE A 365 -11.93 -9.25 -12.27
CA ILE A 365 -11.35 -9.19 -10.93
C ILE A 365 -10.18 -10.18 -10.88
N LYS A 366 -8.97 -9.66 -10.66
CA LYS A 366 -7.72 -10.44 -10.66
C LYS A 366 -7.08 -10.37 -9.28
N PHE A 367 -6.89 -11.52 -8.65
CA PHE A 367 -6.23 -11.61 -7.35
C PHE A 367 -4.72 -11.82 -7.51
N HIS A 368 -3.95 -11.15 -6.66
CA HIS A 368 -2.49 -11.21 -6.61
C HIS A 368 -2.06 -11.55 -5.19
N HIS A 369 -1.62 -12.78 -4.97
CA HIS A 369 -1.07 -13.19 -3.68
C HIS A 369 0.34 -12.62 -3.54
N LEU A 370 0.52 -11.75 -2.54
CA LEU A 370 1.84 -11.21 -2.23
C LEU A 370 2.69 -12.29 -1.54
N PRO A 371 4.02 -12.28 -1.73
CA PRO A 371 4.91 -13.19 -1.02
C PRO A 371 4.70 -13.18 0.50
N THR A 372 4.85 -14.34 1.14
CA THR A 372 4.64 -14.50 2.57
C THR A 372 5.60 -13.65 3.41
N VAL A 373 5.09 -12.93 4.39
CA VAL A 373 5.89 -12.23 5.41
C VAL A 373 5.92 -13.02 6.73
N THR A 374 7.10 -13.11 7.34
CA THR A 374 7.26 -13.79 8.64
C THR A 374 7.14 -12.77 9.77
N LEU A 375 6.24 -13.03 10.72
CA LEU A 375 6.11 -12.24 11.94
C LEU A 375 7.10 -12.74 13.00
N SER A 376 7.79 -11.84 13.69
CA SER A 376 8.50 -12.18 14.92
C SER A 376 7.48 -12.45 16.03
N THR A 377 7.70 -13.46 16.87
CA THR A 377 6.88 -13.71 18.06
C THR A 377 6.88 -12.48 18.98
N THR A 378 5.78 -11.71 18.95
CA THR A 378 5.51 -10.59 19.85
C THR A 378 4.41 -10.98 20.84
N SER A 379 4.47 -10.42 22.06
CA SER A 379 3.45 -10.60 23.10
C SER A 379 2.23 -9.70 22.88
N ALA A 380 1.83 -9.46 21.63
CA ALA A 380 0.79 -8.49 21.31
C ALA A 380 -0.58 -8.95 21.84
N THR A 381 -1.27 -8.00 22.47
CA THR A 381 -2.59 -8.11 23.12
C THR A 381 -3.75 -8.00 22.12
N HIS A 382 -3.52 -7.32 20.99
CA HIS A 382 -4.52 -7.03 19.96
C HIS A 382 -4.18 -7.69 18.63
N HIS A 383 -5.21 -8.17 17.92
CA HIS A 383 -5.04 -8.78 16.60
C HIS A 383 -4.62 -7.74 15.54
N GLU A 384 -5.06 -6.49 15.73
CA GLU A 384 -4.76 -5.36 14.87
C GLU A 384 -3.26 -5.06 14.80
N THR A 385 -2.51 -5.26 15.88
CA THR A 385 -1.04 -5.09 15.91
C THR A 385 -0.35 -6.02 14.91
N PHE A 386 -0.78 -7.29 14.84
CA PHE A 386 -0.24 -8.23 13.86
C PHE A 386 -0.63 -7.84 12.44
N ILE A 387 -1.87 -7.37 12.22
CA ILE A 387 -2.32 -6.89 10.92
C ILE A 387 -1.48 -5.68 10.45
N PHE A 388 -1.26 -4.69 11.32
CA PHE A 388 -0.43 -3.53 11.02
C PHE A 388 0.99 -3.95 10.65
N GLU A 389 1.58 -4.88 11.40
CA GLU A 389 2.92 -5.37 11.14
C GLU A 389 3.01 -6.13 9.80
N VAL A 390 2.06 -7.02 9.50
CA VAL A 390 1.97 -7.69 8.19
C VAL A 390 1.89 -6.66 7.06
N LEU A 391 1.00 -5.67 7.17
CA LEU A 391 0.79 -4.68 6.13
C LEU A 391 2.00 -3.75 5.97
N ARG A 392 2.69 -3.42 7.07
CA ARG A 392 3.96 -2.68 7.06
C ARG A 392 5.06 -3.47 6.35
N LEU A 393 5.22 -4.75 6.68
CA LEU A 393 6.19 -5.65 6.04
C LEU A 393 5.84 -5.95 4.57
N SER A 394 4.56 -5.91 4.22
CA SER A 394 4.05 -6.10 2.85
C SER A 394 4.20 -4.86 1.96
N LYS A 395 4.48 -3.68 2.52
CA LYS A 395 4.60 -2.41 1.77
C LYS A 395 5.54 -2.50 0.55
N PRO A 396 6.74 -3.11 0.62
CA PRO A 396 7.60 -3.27 -0.56
C PRO A 396 7.01 -4.23 -1.61
N LEU A 397 6.24 -5.23 -1.19
CA LEU A 397 5.59 -6.21 -2.07
C LEU A 397 4.41 -5.57 -2.82
N VAL A 398 3.65 -4.71 -2.13
CA VAL A 398 2.60 -3.88 -2.74
C VAL A 398 3.21 -2.97 -3.80
N HIS A 399 4.35 -2.33 -3.52
CA HIS A 399 5.05 -1.48 -4.48
C HIS A 399 5.42 -2.25 -5.75
N GLU A 400 6.06 -3.40 -5.61
CA GLU A 400 6.44 -4.26 -6.74
C GLU A 400 5.22 -4.69 -7.55
N GLN A 401 4.13 -5.09 -6.87
CA GLN A 401 2.93 -5.55 -7.56
C GLN A 401 2.21 -4.41 -8.29
N LEU A 402 2.19 -3.20 -7.74
CA LEU A 402 1.66 -2.01 -8.43
C LEU A 402 2.45 -1.68 -9.71
N LEU A 403 3.80 -1.77 -9.67
CA LEU A 403 4.64 -1.61 -10.87
C LEU A 403 4.41 -2.75 -11.88
N SER A 404 4.21 -3.98 -11.41
CA SER A 404 3.88 -5.11 -12.28
C SER A 404 2.54 -4.90 -13.02
N ILE A 405 1.54 -4.35 -12.31
CA ILE A 405 0.23 -4.02 -12.89
C ILE A 405 0.33 -2.83 -13.86
N SER A 406 1.08 -1.77 -13.52
CA SER A 406 1.23 -0.56 -14.34
C SER A 406 1.81 -0.84 -15.73
N ARG A 407 2.58 -1.93 -15.86
CA ARG A 407 3.06 -2.43 -17.14
C ARG A 407 1.89 -2.74 -18.09
N ASN A 408 0.85 -3.43 -17.64
CA ASN A 408 -0.23 -3.84 -18.55
C ASN A 408 -1.40 -2.86 -18.54
N TYR A 409 -1.53 -2.05 -17.49
CA TYR A 409 -2.71 -1.24 -17.25
C TYR A 409 -2.35 0.19 -16.87
N THR A 410 -3.18 1.16 -17.27
CA THR A 410 -3.15 2.49 -16.64
C THR A 410 -3.90 2.41 -15.31
N ILE A 411 -3.19 2.55 -14.19
CA ILE A 411 -3.81 2.51 -12.84
C ILE A 411 -4.45 3.87 -12.54
N SER A 412 -5.78 3.92 -12.55
CA SER A 412 -6.56 5.13 -12.28
C SER A 412 -6.66 5.49 -10.79
N GLY A 413 -6.38 4.53 -9.91
CA GLY A 413 -6.31 4.74 -8.47
C GLY A 413 -6.14 3.43 -7.70
N ILE A 414 -5.74 3.57 -6.44
CA ILE A 414 -5.71 2.50 -5.45
C ILE A 414 -6.71 2.79 -4.33
N ILE A 415 -7.45 1.76 -3.94
CA ILE A 415 -8.38 1.79 -2.82
C ILE A 415 -7.80 0.88 -1.74
N ILE A 416 -7.29 1.49 -0.67
CA ILE A 416 -6.67 0.77 0.46
C ILE A 416 -7.67 0.65 1.61
N ASP A 417 -7.68 -0.49 2.29
CA ASP A 417 -8.37 -0.62 3.57
C ASP A 417 -7.75 0.34 4.60
N PHE A 418 -8.53 0.81 5.57
CA PHE A 418 -8.04 1.77 6.57
C PHE A 418 -6.90 1.23 7.45
N LEU A 419 -6.80 -0.09 7.63
CA LEU A 419 -5.66 -0.71 8.32
C LEU A 419 -4.39 -0.73 7.44
N ALA A 420 -4.54 -0.60 6.13
CA ALA A 420 -3.45 -0.58 5.14
C ALA A 420 -2.94 0.84 4.83
N THR A 421 -3.16 1.80 5.73
CA THR A 421 -2.74 3.20 5.57
C THR A 421 -1.22 3.35 5.38
N SER A 422 -0.41 2.36 5.76
CA SER A 422 1.02 2.31 5.43
C SER A 422 1.33 2.38 3.92
N ALA A 423 0.38 1.95 3.07
CA ALA A 423 0.44 2.03 1.61
C ALA A 423 -0.01 3.39 1.05
N LEU A 424 -0.57 4.29 1.87
CA LEU A 424 -1.03 5.61 1.44
C LEU A 424 0.12 6.45 0.90
N SER A 425 1.19 6.64 1.69
CA SER A 425 2.39 7.38 1.29
C SER A 425 3.10 6.74 0.10
N LEU A 426 3.10 5.41 0.01
CA LEU A 426 3.63 4.70 -1.16
C LEU A 426 2.89 5.09 -2.44
N ALA A 427 1.56 5.05 -2.41
CA ALA A 427 0.75 5.36 -3.57
C ALA A 427 0.87 6.85 -3.95
N THR A 428 0.74 7.76 -2.98
CA THR A 428 0.64 9.19 -3.26
C THR A 428 1.99 9.88 -3.46
N GLU A 429 2.98 9.57 -2.62
CA GLU A 429 4.27 10.29 -2.59
C GLU A 429 5.32 9.61 -3.49
N VAL A 430 5.28 8.27 -3.64
CA VAL A 430 6.27 7.52 -4.43
C VAL A 430 5.78 7.24 -5.86
N LEU A 431 4.56 6.71 -6.01
CA LEU A 431 4.03 6.28 -7.31
C LEU A 431 3.14 7.32 -8.01
N ASN A 432 2.77 8.40 -7.31
CA ASN A 432 1.83 9.42 -7.79
C ASN A 432 0.50 8.81 -8.30
N ILE A 433 0.04 7.73 -7.66
CA ILE A 433 -1.25 7.09 -7.91
C ILE A 433 -2.27 7.70 -6.94
N PRO A 434 -3.45 8.14 -7.41
CA PRO A 434 -4.53 8.59 -6.53
C PRO A 434 -4.93 7.48 -5.54
N ALA A 435 -4.82 7.76 -4.24
CA ALA A 435 -5.16 6.81 -3.18
C ALA A 435 -6.45 7.20 -2.45
N TYR A 436 -7.34 6.23 -2.29
CA TYR A 436 -8.60 6.35 -1.56
C TYR A 436 -8.57 5.38 -0.38
N ILE A 437 -9.09 5.80 0.76
CA ILE A 437 -9.24 4.92 1.94
C ILE A 437 -10.65 4.35 1.93
N TYR A 438 -10.77 3.04 2.05
CA TYR A 438 -12.03 2.35 2.25
C TYR A 438 -12.23 1.99 3.72
N ILE A 439 -13.37 2.42 4.26
CA ILE A 439 -13.78 2.16 5.63
C ILE A 439 -14.77 1.00 5.61
N THR A 440 -14.34 -0.14 6.16
CA THR A 440 -15.15 -1.36 6.35
C THR A 440 -16.01 -1.34 7.62
N SER A 441 -16.03 -0.21 8.34
CA SER A 441 -16.84 0.05 9.54
C SER A 441 -17.86 1.17 9.30
N CYS A 442 -18.63 1.52 10.34
CA CYS A 442 -19.67 2.56 10.27
C CYS A 442 -19.09 3.98 10.20
N ALA A 443 -19.91 4.97 9.81
CA ALA A 443 -19.51 6.38 9.82
C ALA A 443 -19.25 6.89 11.24
N SER A 444 -19.92 6.32 12.24
CA SER A 444 -19.64 6.64 13.65
C SER A 444 -18.23 6.25 14.07
N PHE A 445 -17.75 5.07 13.66
CA PHE A 445 -16.36 4.68 13.81
C PHE A 445 -15.43 5.67 13.11
N LEU A 446 -15.70 6.00 11.83
CA LEU A 446 -14.88 6.95 11.08
C LEU A 446 -14.79 8.32 11.78
N CYS A 447 -15.89 8.86 12.32
CA CYS A 447 -15.81 10.12 13.05
C CYS A 447 -14.96 9.99 14.31
N SER A 448 -15.13 8.92 15.10
CA SER A 448 -14.29 8.68 16.27
C SER A 448 -12.81 8.51 15.93
N TYR A 449 -12.51 7.89 14.80
CA TYR A 449 -11.17 7.66 14.28
C TYR A 449 -10.52 8.96 13.79
N LEU A 450 -11.23 9.78 13.00
CA LEU A 450 -10.75 11.10 12.57
C LEU A 450 -10.51 12.05 13.74
N TYR A 451 -11.33 11.94 14.79
CA TYR A 451 -11.25 12.78 15.98
C TYR A 451 -10.27 12.24 17.05
N LEU A 452 -9.71 11.04 16.83
CA LEU A 452 -8.76 10.40 17.75
C LEU A 452 -7.55 11.30 18.08
N PRO A 453 -6.91 12.05 17.15
CA PRO A 453 -5.84 12.96 17.48
C PRO A 453 -6.26 14.08 18.45
N THR A 454 -7.49 14.60 18.30
CA THR A 454 -8.04 15.60 19.22
C THR A 454 -8.32 15.00 20.59
N LEU A 455 -8.88 13.78 20.67
CA LEU A 455 -9.07 13.08 21.94
C LEU A 455 -7.73 12.80 22.64
N HIS A 456 -6.72 12.38 21.89
CA HIS A 456 -5.38 12.11 22.39
C HIS A 456 -4.75 13.34 23.06
N GLN A 457 -4.99 14.54 22.52
CA GLN A 457 -4.50 15.80 23.10
C GLN A 457 -5.29 16.24 24.34
N LYS A 458 -6.58 15.88 24.41
CA LYS A 458 -7.48 16.30 25.50
C LYS A 458 -7.27 15.55 26.81
N THR A 459 -6.62 14.38 26.79
CA THR A 459 -6.37 13.59 27.99
C THR A 459 -4.99 12.94 27.94
N THR A 460 -4.35 12.80 29.10
CA THR A 460 -3.12 12.00 29.27
C THR A 460 -3.40 10.57 29.73
N LYS A 461 -4.66 10.24 30.05
CA LYS A 461 -5.07 8.91 30.53
C LYS A 461 -5.48 7.99 29.38
N SER A 462 -5.38 6.68 29.60
CA SER A 462 -6.01 5.65 28.76
C SER A 462 -7.54 5.81 28.82
N PHE A 463 -8.23 5.58 27.71
CA PHE A 463 -9.67 5.89 27.60
C PHE A 463 -10.52 5.09 28.59
N ARG A 464 -10.11 3.85 28.93
CA ARG A 464 -10.74 3.05 29.99
C ARG A 464 -10.75 3.73 31.37
N ASP A 465 -9.81 4.63 31.63
CA ASP A 465 -9.61 5.29 32.93
C ASP A 465 -10.21 6.72 32.98
N VAL A 466 -10.83 7.17 31.88
CA VAL A 466 -11.46 8.49 31.79
C VAL A 466 -12.93 8.38 32.21
N LYS A 467 -13.25 8.94 33.38
CA LYS A 467 -14.63 8.97 33.92
C LYS A 467 -15.55 9.89 33.12
N ASP A 468 -15.13 11.13 32.91
CA ASP A 468 -15.83 12.13 32.11
C ASP A 468 -15.25 12.15 30.71
N PHE A 469 -15.67 11.19 29.87
CA PHE A 469 -15.13 11.04 28.53
C PHE A 469 -15.52 12.24 27.64
N PRO A 470 -14.58 12.85 26.90
CA PRO A 470 -14.90 14.03 26.09
C PRO A 470 -15.92 13.74 24.99
N ASP A 471 -16.83 14.69 24.76
CA ASP A 471 -17.78 14.61 23.66
C ASP A 471 -17.07 14.53 22.29
N ILE A 472 -17.55 13.60 21.46
CA ILE A 472 -17.16 13.47 20.05
C ILE A 472 -18.27 14.12 19.20
N PRO A 473 -17.94 15.13 18.37
CA PRO A 473 -18.93 15.76 17.51
C PRO A 473 -19.72 14.73 16.69
N GLY A 474 -21.04 14.89 16.64
CA GLY A 474 -21.93 14.04 15.83
C GLY A 474 -22.27 12.68 16.43
N LEU A 475 -21.63 12.26 17.52
CA LEU A 475 -21.93 11.02 18.23
C LEU A 475 -22.77 11.27 19.50
N PRO A 476 -23.51 10.27 19.99
CA PRO A 476 -24.10 10.31 21.33
C PRO A 476 -22.99 10.30 22.40
N PRO A 477 -23.31 10.61 23.68
CA PRO A 477 -22.37 10.42 24.77
C PRO A 477 -21.82 9.00 24.81
N ILE A 478 -20.50 8.84 24.77
CA ILE A 478 -19.81 7.54 24.75
C ILE A 478 -18.96 7.44 26.01
N ARG A 479 -19.06 6.32 26.73
CA ARG A 479 -18.14 6.02 27.82
C ARG A 479 -16.78 5.65 27.24
N GLY A 480 -15.71 5.98 27.95
CA GLY A 480 -14.36 5.58 27.53
C GLY A 480 -14.21 4.07 27.33
N THR A 481 -14.93 3.26 28.11
CA THR A 481 -14.99 1.78 28.00
C THR A 481 -15.78 1.26 26.80
N ASP A 482 -16.63 2.09 26.19
CA ASP A 482 -17.41 1.75 24.99
C ASP A 482 -16.72 2.18 23.69
N MET A 483 -15.55 2.82 23.79
CA MET A 483 -14.73 3.14 22.63
C MET A 483 -14.19 1.88 21.95
N VAL A 484 -13.69 2.07 20.73
CA VAL A 484 -12.98 1.06 19.94
C VAL A 484 -11.94 0.36 20.84
N LYS A 485 -11.92 -0.98 20.87
CA LYS A 485 -11.16 -1.75 21.85
C LYS A 485 -9.65 -1.42 21.85
N PRO A 486 -8.97 -1.34 20.69
CA PRO A 486 -7.62 -0.78 20.60
C PRO A 486 -7.44 0.66 21.11
N PHE A 487 -8.51 1.46 21.24
CA PHE A 487 -8.40 2.85 21.73
C PHE A 487 -8.39 2.93 23.26
N LEU A 488 -8.71 1.83 23.95
CA LEU A 488 -8.89 1.81 25.40
C LEU A 488 -7.60 2.06 26.17
N ASP A 489 -6.45 1.64 25.60
CA ASP A 489 -5.13 1.79 26.20
C ASP A 489 -4.22 2.62 25.32
N ARG A 490 -3.84 3.81 25.77
CA ARG A 490 -3.04 4.76 24.97
C ARG A 490 -1.59 4.33 24.76
N GLU A 491 -1.10 3.41 25.59
CA GLU A 491 0.27 2.92 25.57
C GLU A 491 0.42 1.66 24.70
N ASP A 492 -0.70 1.10 24.23
CA ASP A 492 -0.70 -0.10 23.39
C ASP A 492 -0.25 0.22 21.95
N ASP A 493 0.51 -0.70 21.34
CA ASP A 493 1.01 -0.55 19.97
C ASP A 493 -0.13 -0.35 18.96
N ALA A 494 -1.27 -1.02 19.14
CA ALA A 494 -2.41 -0.86 18.25
C ALA A 494 -2.96 0.58 18.32
N TYR A 495 -3.09 1.15 19.52
CA TYR A 495 -3.50 2.54 19.71
C TYR A 495 -2.60 3.50 18.94
N ILE A 496 -1.28 3.32 19.08
CA ILE A 496 -0.28 4.19 18.45
C ILE A 496 -0.39 4.12 16.92
N HIS A 497 -0.56 2.93 16.35
CA HIS A 497 -0.79 2.77 14.91
C HIS A 497 -2.08 3.45 14.43
N PHE A 498 -3.17 3.29 15.17
CA PHE A 498 -4.43 3.95 14.85
C PHE A 498 -4.30 5.48 14.88
N LEU A 499 -3.62 6.02 15.88
CA LEU A 499 -3.36 7.45 16.01
C LEU A 499 -2.52 7.98 14.84
N ASP A 500 -1.41 7.31 14.50
CA ASP A 500 -0.55 7.69 13.38
C ASP A 500 -1.33 7.69 12.05
N TYR A 501 -2.14 6.67 11.82
CA TYR A 501 -2.93 6.58 10.58
C TYR A 501 -4.08 7.58 10.53
N ALA A 502 -4.70 7.90 11.68
CA ALA A 502 -5.71 8.96 11.75
C ALA A 502 -5.11 10.32 11.35
N ILE A 503 -3.87 10.61 11.77
CA ILE A 503 -3.12 11.82 11.40
C ILE A 503 -2.81 11.85 9.89
N GLN A 504 -2.58 10.70 9.27
CA GLN A 504 -2.26 10.60 7.83
C GLN A 504 -3.49 10.59 6.91
N THR A 505 -4.67 10.21 7.43
CA THR A 505 -5.93 10.11 6.67
C THR A 505 -6.27 11.35 5.83
N PRO A 506 -6.04 12.61 6.30
CA PRO A 506 -6.22 13.82 5.49
C PRO A 506 -5.46 13.85 4.16
N LYS A 507 -4.41 13.06 3.99
CA LYS A 507 -3.63 12.95 2.74
C LYS A 507 -4.37 12.16 1.64
N ALA A 508 -5.41 11.40 1.97
CA ALA A 508 -6.16 10.61 1.01
C ALA A 508 -6.94 11.50 0.01
N LYS A 509 -7.08 11.03 -1.23
CA LYS A 509 -7.86 11.73 -2.27
C LYS A 509 -9.35 11.75 -1.93
N GLY A 510 -9.81 10.76 -1.17
CA GLY A 510 -11.16 10.66 -0.63
C GLY A 510 -11.30 9.42 0.24
N ILE A 511 -12.40 9.41 1.00
CA ILE A 511 -12.78 8.30 1.87
C ILE A 511 -14.04 7.66 1.29
N ILE A 512 -13.98 6.37 1.03
CA ILE A 512 -15.11 5.55 0.60
C ILE A 512 -15.57 4.76 1.82
N ILE A 513 -16.88 4.71 2.07
CA ILE A 513 -17.40 4.06 3.27
C ILE A 513 -18.61 3.18 2.95
N ASN A 514 -18.64 2.00 3.57
CA ASN A 514 -19.73 1.04 3.44
C ASN A 514 -20.92 1.41 4.35
N THR A 515 -21.59 2.52 4.04
CA THR A 515 -22.83 2.95 4.68
C THR A 515 -23.67 3.77 3.71
N PHE A 516 -24.87 4.20 4.11
CA PHE A 516 -25.73 5.08 3.34
C PHE A 516 -26.31 6.21 4.21
N GLU A 517 -26.58 7.36 3.57
CA GLU A 517 -26.97 8.61 4.23
C GLU A 517 -28.11 8.43 5.25
N ARG A 518 -29.16 7.68 4.89
CA ARG A 518 -30.34 7.53 5.76
C ARG A 518 -30.06 6.73 7.04
N LEU A 519 -29.05 5.85 7.05
CA LEU A 519 -28.65 5.08 8.24
C LEU A 519 -27.89 5.95 9.24
N GLU A 520 -27.02 6.84 8.76
CA GLU A 520 -26.03 7.56 9.58
C GLU A 520 -25.98 9.08 9.31
N SER A 521 -27.11 9.68 8.91
CA SER A 521 -27.21 11.06 8.41
C SER A 521 -26.50 12.12 9.27
N LYS A 522 -26.73 12.09 10.59
CA LYS A 522 -26.14 13.04 11.55
C LYS A 522 -24.61 13.01 11.49
N VAL A 523 -24.01 11.83 11.64
CA VAL A 523 -22.55 11.71 11.68
C VAL A 523 -21.90 11.90 10.31
N ILE A 524 -22.55 11.46 9.22
CA ILE A 524 -22.09 11.71 7.86
C ILE A 524 -22.01 13.21 7.57
N LYS A 525 -23.03 13.97 8.01
CA LYS A 525 -23.03 15.43 7.93
C LYS A 525 -21.91 16.03 8.78
N THR A 526 -21.74 15.58 10.02
CA THR A 526 -20.66 16.06 10.91
C THR A 526 -19.26 15.86 10.31
N ILE A 527 -18.99 14.68 9.71
CA ILE A 527 -17.73 14.41 9.03
C ILE A 527 -17.59 15.34 7.81
N SER A 528 -18.65 15.46 7.00
CA SER A 528 -18.63 16.29 5.79
C SER A 528 -18.43 17.79 6.08
N ASP A 529 -18.90 18.27 7.23
CA ASP A 529 -18.72 19.64 7.70
C ASP A 529 -17.32 19.90 8.32
N GLY A 530 -16.47 18.88 8.39
CA GLY A 530 -15.09 18.99 8.89
C GLY A 530 -14.96 18.97 10.42
N LEU A 531 -16.03 18.66 11.16
CA LEU A 531 -16.06 18.78 12.62
C LEU A 531 -15.28 17.65 13.32
N CYS A 532 -15.07 16.51 12.67
CA CYS A 532 -14.31 15.39 13.24
C CYS A 532 -12.78 15.54 13.02
N ALA A 533 -12.30 16.56 12.32
CA ALA A 533 -10.87 16.81 12.11
C ALA A 533 -10.55 18.32 12.20
N PRO A 534 -10.67 18.95 13.38
CA PRO A 534 -10.67 20.41 13.52
C PRO A 534 -9.41 21.12 12.99
N ASP A 535 -8.25 20.46 13.07
CA ASP A 535 -6.97 21.01 12.65
C ASP A 535 -6.58 20.65 11.21
N ASN A 536 -7.41 19.88 10.51
CA ASN A 536 -7.09 19.33 9.20
C ASN A 536 -8.26 19.40 8.22
N ARG A 537 -7.96 19.31 6.92
CA ARG A 537 -9.02 19.13 5.92
C ARG A 537 -9.54 17.70 5.97
N THR A 538 -10.85 17.52 6.12
CA THR A 538 -11.50 16.22 5.90
C THR A 538 -11.55 15.89 4.41
N PRO A 539 -11.02 14.73 3.97
CA PRO A 539 -11.14 14.30 2.58
C PRO A 539 -12.62 14.15 2.17
N PRO A 540 -12.95 14.28 0.87
CA PRO A 540 -14.30 14.01 0.39
C PRO A 540 -14.79 12.61 0.80
N LEU A 541 -15.95 12.55 1.45
CA LEU A 541 -16.61 11.31 1.87
C LEU A 541 -17.58 10.81 0.78
N PHE A 542 -17.51 9.51 0.48
CA PHE A 542 -18.36 8.79 -0.48
C PHE A 542 -19.03 7.59 0.19
N CYS A 543 -20.31 7.72 0.50
CA CYS A 543 -21.14 6.62 0.98
C CYS A 543 -21.58 5.75 -0.20
N VAL A 544 -21.21 4.47 -0.18
CA VAL A 544 -21.45 3.52 -1.30
C VAL A 544 -22.13 2.23 -0.85
N GLY A 545 -22.54 2.17 0.42
CA GLY A 545 -23.16 0.99 1.00
C GLY A 545 -24.68 0.95 0.84
N PRO A 546 -25.32 -0.18 1.21
CA PRO A 546 -24.67 -1.38 1.75
C PRO A 546 -24.07 -2.30 0.67
N LEU A 547 -22.77 -2.57 0.79
CA LEU A 547 -22.03 -3.55 -0.01
C LEU A 547 -21.92 -4.85 0.81
N ILE A 548 -22.93 -5.71 0.65
CA ILE A 548 -23.00 -7.05 1.25
C ILE A 548 -22.96 -8.12 0.15
N LEU A 549 -22.61 -9.36 0.50
CA LEU A 549 -22.66 -10.48 -0.44
C LEU A 549 -24.09 -10.68 -0.97
N ALA A 550 -24.26 -10.65 -2.29
CA ALA A 550 -25.54 -10.95 -2.94
C ALA A 550 -25.97 -12.42 -2.75
N GLU A 551 -27.28 -12.66 -2.81
CA GLU A 551 -27.89 -14.00 -2.77
C GLU A 551 -27.28 -14.92 -3.85
N GLY A 552 -27.01 -16.18 -3.49
CA GLY A 552 -26.51 -17.23 -4.40
C GLY A 552 -24.99 -17.32 -4.59
N GLN A 553 -24.19 -16.32 -4.16
CA GLN A 553 -22.73 -16.30 -4.39
C GLN A 553 -21.90 -17.12 -3.37
N ARG A 554 -22.54 -17.80 -2.39
CA ARG A 554 -21.88 -18.74 -1.46
C ARG A 554 -21.88 -20.21 -1.93
N GLU A 555 -22.30 -20.52 -3.15
CA GLU A 555 -22.30 -21.91 -3.68
C GLU A 555 -20.91 -22.45 -4.10
N GLY A 556 -19.83 -21.78 -3.73
CA GLY A 556 -18.45 -22.29 -3.91
C GLY A 556 -17.98 -23.27 -2.83
N GLY A 557 -18.87 -23.80 -1.99
CA GLY A 557 -18.51 -24.61 -0.81
C GLY A 557 -19.23 -25.96 -0.71
N GLY A 558 -19.70 -26.52 -1.82
CA GLY A 558 -20.36 -27.82 -1.80
C GLY A 558 -20.94 -28.24 -3.15
N SER A 559 -20.09 -28.68 -4.08
CA SER A 559 -20.46 -29.81 -4.94
C SER A 559 -19.20 -30.50 -5.44
N ASN A 560 -19.19 -31.82 -5.25
CA ASN A 560 -18.19 -32.82 -5.65
C ASN A 560 -16.98 -33.07 -4.73
N SER A 561 -17.23 -33.57 -3.51
CA SER A 561 -16.61 -34.84 -3.03
C SER A 561 -17.12 -35.26 -1.64
N SER A 562 -17.55 -36.52 -1.52
CA SER A 562 -17.79 -37.35 -0.31
C SER A 562 -18.75 -36.85 0.79
N SER A 563 -19.99 -37.32 0.69
CA SER A 563 -20.95 -37.82 1.71
C SER A 563 -20.96 -37.47 3.21
N ASP A 564 -20.09 -36.63 3.80
CA ASP A 564 -20.12 -36.34 5.25
C ASP A 564 -20.37 -34.84 5.64
N ASP A 565 -20.48 -33.90 4.68
CA ASP A 565 -20.61 -32.45 4.92
C ASP A 565 -22.04 -31.85 4.78
N ALA A 566 -23.10 -32.64 4.99
CA ALA A 566 -24.50 -32.26 4.70
C ALA A 566 -25.18 -31.28 5.70
N VAL A 567 -24.46 -30.73 6.67
CA VAL A 567 -25.00 -29.87 7.75
C VAL A 567 -25.59 -28.50 7.30
N PRO A 568 -25.13 -27.81 6.22
CA PRO A 568 -25.58 -26.46 5.91
C PRO A 568 -27.08 -26.29 5.59
N ASP A 569 -27.73 -27.33 5.08
CA ASP A 569 -29.14 -27.27 4.65
C ASP A 569 -30.12 -27.69 5.77
N GLU A 570 -29.68 -28.41 6.79
CA GLU A 570 -30.56 -28.90 7.88
C GLU A 570 -31.07 -27.76 8.78
N CYS A 571 -30.21 -26.81 9.13
CA CYS A 571 -30.62 -25.68 9.98
C CYS A 571 -31.62 -24.75 9.27
N VAL A 572 -31.50 -24.59 7.94
CA VAL A 572 -32.46 -23.83 7.12
C VAL A 572 -33.78 -24.60 7.02
N THR A 573 -33.72 -25.92 6.78
CA THR A 573 -34.92 -26.79 6.81
C THR A 573 -35.65 -26.72 8.15
N TRP A 574 -34.90 -26.65 9.27
CA TRP A 574 -35.48 -26.46 10.59
C TRP A 574 -36.19 -25.10 10.71
N LEU A 575 -35.59 -24.02 10.18
CA LEU A 575 -36.20 -22.68 10.15
C LEU A 575 -37.49 -22.64 9.32
N ASP A 576 -37.56 -23.36 8.20
CA ASP A 576 -38.76 -23.42 7.33
C ASP A 576 -40.00 -23.92 8.09
N SER A 577 -39.80 -24.71 9.15
CA SER A 577 -40.88 -25.23 10.00
C SER A 577 -41.30 -24.28 11.14
N GLN A 578 -40.61 -23.15 11.32
CA GLN A 578 -40.88 -22.21 12.41
C GLN A 578 -41.76 -21.03 11.98
N PRO A 579 -42.64 -20.51 12.86
CA PRO A 579 -43.43 -19.30 12.57
C PRO A 579 -42.55 -18.08 12.23
N SER A 580 -43.11 -17.13 11.47
CA SER A 580 -42.45 -15.87 11.13
C SER A 580 -42.04 -15.10 12.40
N GLN A 581 -40.86 -14.50 12.37
CA GLN A 581 -40.24 -13.72 13.45
C GLN A 581 -40.31 -14.39 14.84
N SER A 582 -40.18 -15.72 14.89
CA SER A 582 -40.33 -16.49 16.14
C SER A 582 -39.03 -17.10 16.68
N VAL A 583 -37.93 -17.03 15.93
CA VAL A 583 -36.65 -17.67 16.23
C VAL A 583 -35.58 -16.62 16.52
N VAL A 584 -34.92 -16.76 17.67
CA VAL A 584 -33.73 -15.99 18.01
C VAL A 584 -32.50 -16.67 17.44
N PHE A 585 -31.87 -16.04 16.45
CA PHE A 585 -30.57 -16.47 15.95
C PHE A 585 -29.46 -15.90 16.84
N LEU A 586 -28.48 -16.71 17.22
CA LEU A 586 -27.30 -16.28 17.97
C LEU A 586 -26.04 -16.63 17.18
N CYS A 587 -25.29 -15.60 16.78
CA CYS A 587 -24.03 -15.76 16.06
C CYS A 587 -23.09 -14.59 16.34
N PHE A 588 -21.87 -14.90 16.76
CA PHE A 588 -20.85 -13.93 17.20
C PHE A 588 -19.73 -13.72 16.17
N GLY A 589 -20.02 -13.96 14.89
CA GLY A 589 -19.08 -13.76 13.79
C GLY A 589 -17.99 -14.84 13.69
N SER A 590 -16.97 -14.58 12.89
CA SER A 590 -15.90 -15.57 12.60
C SER A 590 -14.82 -15.66 13.67
N LEU A 591 -14.62 -14.59 14.45
CA LEU A 591 -13.57 -14.46 15.47
C LEU A 591 -14.13 -14.38 16.90
N GLY A 592 -15.45 -14.29 17.08
CA GLY A 592 -16.06 -14.24 18.41
C GLY A 592 -15.97 -15.59 19.11
N LEU A 593 -15.22 -15.64 20.20
CA LEU A 593 -15.09 -16.80 21.08
C LEU A 593 -15.55 -16.40 22.48
N LEU A 594 -16.29 -17.28 23.14
CA LEU A 594 -16.83 -17.08 24.49
C LEU A 594 -16.26 -18.14 25.42
N THR A 595 -16.10 -17.81 26.71
CA THR A 595 -15.66 -18.78 27.72
C THR A 595 -16.72 -19.87 27.89
N GLU A 596 -16.30 -21.04 28.39
CA GLU A 596 -17.24 -22.12 28.71
C GLU A 596 -18.33 -21.67 29.68
N GLU A 597 -17.95 -20.91 30.70
CA GLU A 597 -18.88 -20.30 31.66
C GLU A 597 -19.93 -19.42 30.96
N GLN A 598 -19.51 -18.56 30.03
CA GLN A 598 -20.43 -17.70 29.29
C GLN A 598 -21.34 -18.50 28.36
N LEU A 599 -20.87 -19.61 27.76
CA LEU A 599 -21.71 -20.52 26.98
C LEU A 599 -22.78 -21.17 27.86
N ARG A 600 -22.45 -21.56 29.10
CA ARG A 600 -23.42 -22.13 30.06
C ARG A 600 -24.50 -21.11 30.46
N GLU A 601 -24.13 -19.86 30.70
CA GLU A 601 -25.11 -18.79 30.97
C GLU A 601 -26.03 -18.51 29.78
N ILE A 602 -25.50 -18.52 28.55
CA ILE A 602 -26.31 -18.39 27.33
C ILE A 602 -27.32 -19.54 27.24
N ALA A 603 -26.87 -20.78 27.42
CA ALA A 603 -27.75 -21.94 27.38
C ALA A 603 -28.87 -21.83 28.43
N ALA A 604 -28.53 -21.48 29.68
CA ALA A 604 -29.50 -21.30 30.74
C ALA A 604 -30.50 -20.17 30.45
N GLY A 605 -30.02 -19.03 29.94
CA GLY A 605 -30.89 -17.89 29.59
C GLY A 605 -31.82 -18.17 28.41
N LEU A 606 -31.32 -18.85 27.38
CA LEU A 606 -32.14 -19.33 26.26
C LEU A 606 -33.21 -20.31 26.72
N GLU A 607 -32.84 -21.28 27.57
CA GLU A 607 -33.78 -22.25 28.12
C GLU A 607 -34.89 -21.57 28.94
N LYS A 608 -34.53 -20.63 29.83
CA LYS A 608 -35.45 -19.82 30.65
C LYS A 608 -36.38 -18.94 29.81
N SER A 609 -35.88 -18.37 28.71
CA SER A 609 -36.66 -17.46 27.85
C SER A 609 -37.89 -18.11 27.23
N GLY A 610 -37.88 -19.44 27.07
CA GLY A 610 -38.94 -20.19 26.38
C GLY A 610 -39.03 -19.91 24.87
N GLN A 611 -38.19 -19.02 24.33
CA GLN A 611 -38.19 -18.66 22.91
C GLN A 611 -37.56 -19.77 22.06
N ARG A 612 -37.90 -19.79 20.77
CA ARG A 612 -37.18 -20.63 19.82
C ARG A 612 -35.83 -20.02 19.52
N PHE A 613 -34.81 -20.83 19.31
CA PHE A 613 -33.48 -20.33 19.01
C PHE A 613 -32.71 -21.19 18.00
N LEU A 614 -31.87 -20.52 17.24
CA LEU A 614 -30.84 -21.12 16.40
C LEU A 614 -29.49 -20.58 16.86
N TRP A 615 -28.62 -21.42 17.42
CA TRP A 615 -27.38 -20.96 18.04
C TRP A 615 -26.15 -21.59 17.39
N VAL A 616 -25.24 -20.76 16.89
CA VAL A 616 -23.93 -21.20 16.40
C VAL A 616 -22.92 -21.22 17.54
N VAL A 617 -22.47 -22.41 17.92
CA VAL A 617 -21.51 -22.62 19.02
C VAL A 617 -20.11 -22.85 18.44
N ARG A 618 -19.10 -22.28 19.10
CA ARG A 618 -17.68 -22.47 18.77
C ARG A 618 -16.92 -22.87 20.03
N ASN A 619 -15.74 -23.45 19.85
CA ASN A 619 -14.88 -23.80 20.97
C ASN A 619 -14.41 -22.55 21.73
N PRO A 620 -14.35 -22.58 23.08
CA PRO A 620 -13.81 -21.48 23.88
C PRO A 620 -12.40 -21.06 23.47
N PRO A 621 -11.97 -19.82 23.79
CA PRO A 621 -10.62 -19.37 23.50
C PRO A 621 -9.58 -20.24 24.22
N THR A 622 -8.49 -20.56 23.54
CA THR A 622 -7.36 -21.32 24.09
C THR A 622 -6.28 -20.39 24.60
N ASN A 623 -5.56 -20.76 25.66
CA ASN A 623 -4.39 -20.03 26.16
C ASN A 623 -3.20 -20.05 25.16
N ASP A 624 -3.27 -20.88 24.13
CA ASP A 624 -2.30 -20.93 23.04
C ASP A 624 -2.75 -20.02 21.87
N LEU A 625 -2.07 -18.87 21.72
CA LEU A 625 -2.31 -17.92 20.63
C LEU A 625 -2.01 -18.52 19.25
N SER A 626 -1.23 -19.62 19.15
CA SER A 626 -0.99 -20.32 17.89
C SER A 626 -2.21 -21.10 17.38
N VAL A 627 -3.18 -21.36 18.25
CA VAL A 627 -4.46 -22.01 17.89
C VAL A 627 -5.47 -21.00 17.34
N ALA A 628 -5.39 -19.71 17.72
CA ALA A 628 -6.15 -18.64 17.06
C ALA A 628 -5.77 -18.48 15.57
N ILE A 629 -4.60 -19.02 15.19
CA ILE A 629 -4.05 -19.03 13.83
C ILE A 629 -4.49 -20.29 13.04
N LYS A 630 -5.11 -21.31 13.67
CA LYS A 630 -5.51 -22.58 13.03
C LYS A 630 -7.03 -22.76 13.01
N ALA A 631 -7.53 -23.50 12.02
CA ALA A 631 -8.92 -23.92 11.99
C ALA A 631 -9.25 -24.74 13.26
N GLN A 632 -10.23 -24.28 14.05
CA GLN A 632 -10.72 -25.00 15.21
C GLN A 632 -11.47 -26.26 14.76
N ARG A 633 -11.33 -27.34 15.53
CA ARG A 633 -12.20 -28.51 15.38
C ARG A 633 -13.62 -28.15 15.77
N ASP A 634 -14.57 -28.97 15.37
CA ASP A 634 -15.93 -28.82 15.82
C ASP A 634 -16.05 -28.92 17.35
N PRO A 635 -16.91 -28.10 17.97
CA PRO A 635 -17.15 -28.17 19.40
C PRO A 635 -17.83 -29.49 19.78
N ASP A 636 -17.40 -30.01 20.91
CA ASP A 636 -18.12 -31.05 21.64
C ASP A 636 -19.22 -30.38 22.47
N LEU A 637 -20.46 -30.43 21.97
CA LEU A 637 -21.58 -29.71 22.59
C LEU A 637 -21.98 -30.33 23.94
N ASP A 638 -21.80 -31.64 24.12
CA ASP A 638 -22.17 -32.33 25.36
C ASP A 638 -21.27 -31.93 26.53
N SER A 639 -20.00 -31.60 26.28
CA SER A 639 -19.10 -31.09 27.31
C SER A 639 -19.27 -29.59 27.57
N LEU A 640 -19.52 -28.79 26.53
CA LEU A 640 -19.61 -27.33 26.63
C LEU A 640 -20.94 -26.82 27.20
N LEU A 641 -22.03 -27.55 26.98
CA LEU A 641 -23.38 -27.12 27.38
C LEU A 641 -23.81 -27.79 28.69
N PRO A 642 -24.82 -27.25 29.40
CA PRO A 642 -25.36 -27.91 30.59
C PRO A 642 -25.94 -29.30 30.26
N ASP A 643 -25.75 -30.27 31.16
CA ASP A 643 -26.22 -31.65 31.00
C ASP A 643 -27.68 -31.71 30.57
N GLY A 644 -27.96 -32.40 29.46
CA GLY A 644 -29.30 -32.59 28.91
C GLY A 644 -29.94 -31.36 28.25
N PHE A 645 -29.21 -30.25 28.08
CA PHE A 645 -29.72 -29.02 27.45
C PHE A 645 -30.28 -29.27 26.04
N LEU A 646 -29.55 -30.01 25.20
CA LEU A 646 -29.97 -30.32 23.82
C LEU A 646 -31.30 -31.09 23.82
N GLU A 647 -31.45 -32.09 24.69
CA GLU A 647 -32.69 -32.88 24.80
C GLU A 647 -33.88 -32.06 25.34
N ARG A 648 -33.65 -31.19 26.33
CA ARG A 648 -34.72 -30.34 26.89
C ARG A 648 -35.19 -29.24 25.95
N THR A 649 -34.37 -28.86 24.98
CA THR A 649 -34.64 -27.76 24.05
C THR A 649 -34.94 -28.20 22.63
N LYS A 650 -34.78 -29.48 22.26
CA LYS A 650 -34.91 -30.00 20.89
C LYS A 650 -36.17 -29.61 20.10
N GLU A 651 -37.28 -29.34 20.77
CA GLU A 651 -38.53 -28.92 20.10
C GLU A 651 -38.54 -27.43 19.68
N ARG A 652 -37.67 -26.61 20.29
CA ARG A 652 -37.61 -25.16 20.08
C ARG A 652 -36.22 -24.61 19.77
N GLY A 653 -35.17 -25.40 19.97
CA GLY A 653 -33.78 -25.01 19.81
C GLY A 653 -33.05 -25.87 18.79
N TYR A 654 -32.23 -25.24 17.96
CA TYR A 654 -31.30 -25.93 17.07
C TYR A 654 -29.89 -25.35 17.28
N VAL A 655 -28.90 -26.21 17.53
CA VAL A 655 -27.51 -25.80 17.80
C VAL A 655 -26.61 -26.25 16.66
N VAL A 656 -25.94 -25.30 16.02
CA VAL A 656 -25.03 -25.53 14.90
C VAL A 656 -23.59 -25.44 15.39
N LYS A 657 -22.75 -26.39 14.96
CA LYS A 657 -21.32 -26.42 15.27
C LYS A 657 -20.55 -25.51 14.32
N SER A 658 -19.71 -24.63 14.86
CA SER A 658 -18.69 -23.82 14.17
C SER A 658 -19.17 -22.73 13.21
N TRP A 659 -20.07 -23.04 12.26
CA TRP A 659 -20.45 -22.15 11.18
C TRP A 659 -21.88 -22.41 10.67
N ALA A 660 -22.60 -21.35 10.29
CA ALA A 660 -23.91 -21.43 9.65
C ALA A 660 -24.01 -20.44 8.46
N PRO A 661 -24.92 -20.67 7.48
CA PRO A 661 -25.10 -19.79 6.34
C PRO A 661 -25.84 -18.49 6.73
N GLN A 662 -25.17 -17.61 7.48
CA GLN A 662 -25.71 -16.39 8.10
C GLN A 662 -26.63 -15.56 7.17
N VAL A 663 -26.21 -15.27 5.93
CA VAL A 663 -27.03 -14.49 4.99
C VAL A 663 -28.36 -15.18 4.65
N LYS A 664 -28.35 -16.52 4.46
CA LYS A 664 -29.59 -17.28 4.21
C LYS A 664 -30.50 -17.25 5.44
N ILE A 665 -29.93 -17.42 6.63
CA ILE A 665 -30.65 -17.40 7.91
C ILE A 665 -31.29 -16.03 8.15
N LEU A 666 -30.56 -14.93 7.94
CA LEU A 666 -31.07 -13.58 8.18
C LEU A 666 -32.19 -13.20 7.19
N ASN A 667 -32.13 -13.67 5.94
CA ASN A 667 -33.21 -13.46 4.97
C ASN A 667 -34.42 -14.37 5.19
N HIS A 668 -34.33 -15.33 6.11
CA HIS A 668 -35.46 -16.16 6.48
C HIS A 668 -36.45 -15.36 7.34
N SER A 669 -37.75 -15.43 7.03
CA SER A 669 -38.79 -14.62 7.69
C SER A 669 -38.92 -14.89 9.19
N SER A 670 -38.41 -16.03 9.67
CA SER A 670 -38.59 -16.49 11.04
C SER A 670 -37.64 -15.85 12.08
N VAL A 671 -36.66 -15.05 11.67
CA VAL A 671 -35.50 -14.75 12.53
C VAL A 671 -35.48 -13.32 13.12
N VAL A 672 -35.13 -13.23 14.39
CA VAL A 672 -34.54 -12.05 15.06
C VAL A 672 -33.12 -12.36 15.51
N TRP A 673 -32.23 -11.39 15.76
CA TRP A 673 -30.80 -11.68 15.91
C TRP A 673 -30.15 -11.15 17.19
N VAL A 674 -29.45 -12.01 17.93
CA VAL A 674 -28.42 -11.61 18.90
C VAL A 674 -27.06 -11.61 18.20
N THR A 675 -26.45 -10.43 18.10
CA THR A 675 -25.25 -10.20 17.29
C THR A 675 -24.14 -9.54 18.09
N HIS A 676 -22.91 -9.89 17.74
CA HIS A 676 -21.70 -9.19 18.17
C HIS A 676 -21.53 -7.77 17.62
N CYS A 677 -22.44 -7.26 16.77
CA CYS A 677 -22.37 -5.90 16.22
C CYS A 677 -21.18 -5.62 15.30
N GLY A 678 -20.55 -6.64 14.70
CA GLY A 678 -19.61 -6.43 13.61
C GLY A 678 -20.29 -5.75 12.42
N TRP A 679 -19.66 -4.77 11.78
CA TRP A 679 -20.36 -3.90 10.82
C TRP A 679 -20.94 -4.63 9.60
N ASN A 680 -20.22 -5.61 9.04
CA ASN A 680 -20.76 -6.45 7.95
C ASN A 680 -22.06 -7.16 8.38
N SER A 681 -22.06 -7.75 9.57
CA SER A 681 -23.22 -8.39 10.17
C SER A 681 -24.36 -7.39 10.37
N THR A 682 -24.08 -6.20 10.90
CA THR A 682 -25.09 -5.14 11.04
C THR A 682 -25.72 -4.76 9.69
N LEU A 683 -24.93 -4.61 8.63
CA LEU A 683 -25.48 -4.31 7.30
C LEU A 683 -26.32 -5.46 6.73
N GLU A 684 -25.93 -6.72 6.95
CA GLU A 684 -26.73 -7.89 6.58
C GLU A 684 -28.09 -7.88 7.31
N ALA A 685 -28.11 -7.56 8.61
CA ALA A 685 -29.35 -7.42 9.39
C ALA A 685 -30.24 -6.30 8.85
N VAL A 686 -29.64 -5.12 8.58
CA VAL A 686 -30.34 -3.95 8.05
C VAL A 686 -30.96 -4.27 6.69
N CYS A 687 -30.23 -4.93 5.80
CA CYS A 687 -30.73 -5.31 4.47
C CYS A 687 -31.82 -6.40 4.55
N ALA A 688 -31.76 -7.27 5.56
CA ALA A 688 -32.79 -8.28 5.79
C ALA A 688 -34.04 -7.73 6.51
N GLY A 689 -33.90 -6.60 7.21
CA GLY A 689 -34.95 -6.01 8.06
C GLY A 689 -35.07 -6.72 9.41
N VAL A 690 -33.97 -7.25 9.92
CA VAL A 690 -33.93 -8.07 11.13
C VAL A 690 -33.62 -7.21 12.35
N PRO A 691 -34.47 -7.24 13.41
CA PRO A 691 -34.20 -6.53 14.67
C PRO A 691 -33.08 -7.23 15.46
N MET A 692 -32.36 -6.47 16.28
CA MET A 692 -31.13 -6.94 16.93
C MET A 692 -31.15 -6.85 18.47
N VAL A 693 -30.45 -7.76 19.14
CA VAL A 693 -29.85 -7.56 20.46
C VAL A 693 -28.34 -7.41 20.25
N ALA A 694 -27.80 -6.30 20.71
CA ALA A 694 -26.42 -5.90 20.53
C ALA A 694 -25.53 -6.40 21.67
N TRP A 695 -24.69 -7.40 21.41
CA TRP A 695 -23.80 -8.04 22.39
C TRP A 695 -22.33 -8.04 21.92
N PRO A 696 -21.62 -6.91 22.07
CA PRO A 696 -20.29 -6.69 21.50
C PRO A 696 -19.17 -7.46 22.21
N LEU A 697 -18.10 -7.82 21.48
CA LEU A 697 -16.97 -8.59 22.00
C LEU A 697 -15.59 -7.92 21.76
N TYR A 698 -15.34 -7.42 20.55
CA TYR A 698 -14.02 -6.92 20.11
C TYR A 698 -14.11 -5.76 19.11
N ALA A 699 -12.96 -5.29 18.61
CA ALA A 699 -12.85 -4.19 17.65
C ALA A 699 -13.69 -2.96 18.07
N GLU A 700 -14.49 -2.39 17.17
CA GLU A 700 -15.37 -1.24 17.39
C GLU A 700 -16.79 -1.62 17.83
N GLN A 701 -17.05 -2.90 18.15
CA GLN A 701 -18.41 -3.40 18.37
C GLN A 701 -19.16 -2.73 19.53
N ARG A 702 -18.45 -2.30 20.59
CA ARG A 702 -19.06 -1.55 21.70
C ARG A 702 -19.54 -0.18 21.25
N LEU A 703 -18.77 0.51 20.42
CA LEU A 703 -19.18 1.77 19.79
C LEU A 703 -20.39 1.53 18.87
N ASN A 704 -20.36 0.45 18.06
CA ASN A 704 -21.50 0.08 17.21
C ASN A 704 -22.76 -0.18 18.05
N ARG A 705 -22.67 -0.86 19.20
CA ARG A 705 -23.80 -1.06 20.14
C ARG A 705 -24.40 0.28 20.56
N VAL A 706 -23.57 1.21 21.05
CA VAL A 706 -24.05 2.54 21.50
C VAL A 706 -24.81 3.23 20.38
N VAL A 707 -24.27 3.26 19.16
CA VAL A 707 -24.90 3.94 18.02
C VAL A 707 -26.17 3.22 17.55
N LEU A 708 -26.17 1.87 17.52
CA LEU A 708 -27.34 1.07 17.14
C LEU A 708 -28.52 1.29 18.08
N VAL A 709 -28.24 1.43 19.37
CA VAL A 709 -29.24 1.63 20.42
C VAL A 709 -29.65 3.10 20.52
N GLU A 710 -28.69 4.02 20.56
CA GLU A 710 -28.97 5.43 20.89
C GLU A 710 -29.36 6.29 19.68
N GLU A 711 -28.79 6.04 18.51
CA GLU A 711 -29.02 6.87 17.31
C GLU A 711 -29.90 6.16 16.28
N MET A 712 -29.58 4.90 15.94
CA MET A 712 -30.30 4.18 14.88
C MET A 712 -31.64 3.60 15.37
N LYS A 713 -31.74 3.31 16.67
CA LYS A 713 -32.89 2.66 17.33
C LYS A 713 -33.23 1.31 16.68
N LEU A 714 -32.19 0.51 16.40
CA LEU A 714 -32.28 -0.79 15.72
C LEU A 714 -31.96 -1.98 16.62
N ALA A 715 -31.59 -1.75 17.88
CA ALA A 715 -31.20 -2.82 18.78
C ALA A 715 -31.54 -2.54 20.24
N LEU A 716 -31.70 -3.62 21.01
CA LEU A 716 -31.57 -3.60 22.47
C LEU A 716 -30.09 -3.82 22.84
N SER A 717 -29.58 -3.11 23.84
CA SER A 717 -28.24 -3.34 24.40
C SER A 717 -28.24 -4.59 25.28
N MET A 718 -27.29 -5.51 25.10
CA MET A 718 -26.97 -6.53 26.11
C MET A 718 -26.04 -5.89 27.16
N GLU A 719 -26.43 -5.98 28.43
CA GLU A 719 -25.64 -5.44 29.53
C GLU A 719 -24.71 -6.52 30.11
N ASP A 720 -23.44 -6.19 30.25
CA ASP A 720 -22.41 -7.01 30.89
C ASP A 720 -22.03 -6.44 32.26
N SER A 721 -21.52 -7.29 33.16
CA SER A 721 -20.84 -6.86 34.38
C SER A 721 -19.47 -6.25 34.08
N GLU A 722 -18.81 -5.66 35.08
CA GLU A 722 -17.52 -4.98 34.89
C GLU A 722 -16.40 -5.90 34.34
N ASP A 723 -16.50 -7.21 34.57
CA ASP A 723 -15.62 -8.25 34.03
C ASP A 723 -16.03 -8.77 32.64
N GLY A 724 -17.09 -8.21 32.05
CA GLY A 724 -17.59 -8.56 30.72
C GLY A 724 -18.48 -9.81 30.68
N HIS A 725 -18.87 -10.34 31.85
CA HIS A 725 -19.76 -11.48 31.97
C HIS A 725 -21.24 -11.07 31.82
N VAL A 726 -22.06 -11.91 31.19
CA VAL A 726 -23.51 -11.71 31.06
C VAL A 726 -24.23 -12.90 31.67
N SER A 727 -25.10 -12.62 32.64
CA SER A 727 -25.88 -13.65 33.32
C SER A 727 -27.02 -14.20 32.45
N ALA A 728 -27.45 -15.41 32.77
CA ALA A 728 -28.60 -16.07 32.16
C ALA A 728 -29.89 -15.23 32.27
N ASP A 729 -30.05 -14.51 33.37
CA ASP A 729 -31.23 -13.65 33.59
C ASP A 729 -31.23 -12.45 32.64
N GLU A 730 -30.06 -11.88 32.34
CA GLU A 730 -29.95 -10.79 31.37
C GLU A 730 -30.14 -11.30 29.92
N VAL A 731 -29.60 -12.47 29.59
CA VAL A 731 -29.87 -13.14 28.29
C VAL A 731 -31.37 -13.38 28.13
N GLU A 732 -32.03 -13.98 29.12
CA GLU A 732 -33.48 -14.19 29.11
C GLU A 732 -34.22 -12.87 28.87
N LYS A 733 -33.92 -11.86 29.69
CA LYS A 733 -34.60 -10.57 29.66
C LYS A 733 -34.48 -9.88 28.32
N LYS A 734 -33.29 -9.86 27.70
CA LYS A 734 -33.08 -9.19 26.40
C LYS A 734 -33.68 -9.98 25.25
N VAL A 735 -33.59 -11.31 25.29
CA VAL A 735 -34.27 -12.18 24.32
C VAL A 735 -35.78 -11.95 24.35
N ARG A 736 -36.40 -12.04 25.53
CA ARG A 736 -37.84 -11.79 25.69
C ARG A 736 -38.22 -10.35 25.38
N GLY A 737 -37.39 -9.39 25.78
CA GLY A 737 -37.58 -7.98 25.48
C GLY A 737 -37.69 -7.73 23.98
N LEU A 738 -36.78 -8.29 23.17
CA LEU A 738 -36.86 -8.13 21.72
C LEU A 738 -38.10 -8.80 21.14
N MET A 739 -38.50 -9.96 21.67
CA MET A 739 -39.60 -10.76 21.12
C MET A 739 -40.99 -10.23 21.50
N GLU A 740 -41.19 -9.89 22.77
CA GLU A 740 -42.52 -9.74 23.39
C GLU A 740 -42.87 -8.29 23.76
N SER A 741 -41.89 -7.38 23.84
CA SER A 741 -42.13 -6.02 24.34
C SER A 741 -42.53 -5.03 23.23
N GLU A 742 -43.14 -3.91 23.65
CA GLU A 742 -43.45 -2.78 22.77
C GLU A 742 -42.18 -2.16 22.16
N GLU A 743 -41.09 -2.06 22.93
CA GLU A 743 -39.80 -1.59 22.42
C GLU A 743 -39.26 -2.52 21.32
N GLY A 744 -39.41 -3.84 21.51
CA GLY A 744 -39.07 -4.85 20.50
C GLY A 744 -39.87 -4.69 19.21
N GLU A 745 -41.16 -4.34 19.31
CA GLU A 745 -42.01 -4.05 18.16
C GLU A 745 -41.57 -2.77 17.41
N GLN A 746 -41.27 -1.70 18.15
CA GLN A 746 -40.75 -0.46 17.55
C GLN A 746 -39.41 -0.70 16.82
N ILE A 747 -38.53 -1.54 17.38
CA ILE A 747 -37.29 -1.93 16.73
C ILE A 747 -37.56 -2.74 15.44
N ARG A 748 -38.55 -3.64 15.44
CA ARG A 748 -38.98 -4.38 14.24
C ARG A 748 -39.46 -3.44 13.13
N GLU A 749 -40.37 -2.53 13.45
CA GLU A 749 -40.85 -1.53 12.49
C GLU A 749 -39.70 -0.70 11.91
N ARG A 750 -38.78 -0.28 12.77
CA ARG A 750 -37.59 0.48 12.37
C ARG A 750 -36.66 -0.33 11.47
N ALA A 751 -36.44 -1.61 11.77
CA ALA A 751 -35.61 -2.50 10.95
C ALA A 751 -36.19 -2.67 9.54
N ILE A 752 -37.51 -2.87 9.42
CA ILE A 752 -38.21 -2.94 8.13
C ILE A 752 -38.07 -1.61 7.36
N ALA A 753 -38.24 -0.48 8.03
CA ALA A 753 -38.06 0.83 7.39
C ALA A 753 -36.63 1.06 6.89
N MET A 754 -35.62 0.54 7.61
CA MET A 754 -34.22 0.63 7.20
C MET A 754 -33.87 -0.34 6.07
N LYS A 755 -34.52 -1.51 5.98
CA LYS A 755 -34.44 -2.41 4.82
C LYS A 755 -34.87 -1.71 3.54
N GLU A 756 -36.03 -1.04 3.56
CA GLU A 756 -36.51 -0.30 2.39
C GLU A 756 -35.59 0.89 2.05
N ALA A 757 -35.04 1.56 3.07
CA ALA A 757 -34.05 2.62 2.86
C ALA A 757 -32.74 2.12 2.25
N ALA A 758 -32.25 0.96 2.70
CA ALA A 758 -31.06 0.30 2.16
C ALA A 758 -31.26 -0.08 0.69
N ARG A 759 -32.43 -0.65 0.34
CA ARG A 759 -32.80 -0.94 -1.04
C ARG A 759 -32.82 0.33 -1.90
N ALA A 760 -33.53 1.37 -1.44
CA ALA A 760 -33.62 2.64 -2.16
C ALA A 760 -32.26 3.35 -2.33
N ALA A 761 -31.31 3.12 -1.41
CA ALA A 761 -29.96 3.67 -1.53
C ALA A 761 -29.18 3.06 -2.71
N MET A 762 -29.43 1.79 -3.01
CA MET A 762 -28.73 1.00 -4.04
C MET A 762 -29.44 0.98 -5.40
N ASP A 763 -30.72 1.34 -5.46
CA ASP A 763 -31.49 1.46 -6.71
C ASP A 763 -30.86 2.44 -7.70
N GLU A 764 -31.20 2.32 -8.98
CA GLU A 764 -30.68 3.22 -10.03
C GLU A 764 -30.99 4.69 -9.71
N GLY A 765 -29.96 5.52 -9.57
CA GLY A 765 -30.09 6.93 -9.21
C GLY A 765 -30.15 7.21 -7.70
N GLY A 766 -30.09 6.17 -6.87
CA GLY A 766 -29.94 6.29 -5.42
C GLY A 766 -28.62 6.96 -5.00
N PRO A 767 -28.54 7.49 -3.76
CA PRO A 767 -27.36 8.20 -3.27
C PRO A 767 -26.09 7.35 -3.17
N SER A 768 -26.22 6.04 -2.95
CA SER A 768 -25.10 5.10 -2.88
C SER A 768 -24.75 4.47 -4.24
N CYS A 769 -25.57 4.68 -5.28
CA CYS A 769 -25.27 4.25 -6.63
C CYS A 769 -24.05 5.00 -7.20
N VAL A 770 -23.10 4.29 -7.83
CA VAL A 770 -21.87 4.87 -8.41
C VAL A 770 -22.13 6.08 -9.32
N LYS A 771 -23.23 6.13 -10.08
CA LYS A 771 -23.58 7.32 -10.91
C LYS A 771 -23.68 8.59 -10.07
N THR A 772 -24.28 8.51 -8.89
CA THR A 772 -24.47 9.62 -7.95
C THR A 772 -23.18 9.89 -7.17
N SER A 773 -22.45 8.85 -6.74
CA SER A 773 -21.14 8.99 -6.08
C SER A 773 -20.09 9.61 -7.02
N LYS A 774 -20.14 9.31 -8.33
CA LYS A 774 -19.32 9.94 -9.37
C LYS A 774 -19.68 11.41 -9.57
N GLN A 775 -20.96 11.76 -9.62
CA GLN A 775 -21.39 13.16 -9.64
C GLN A 775 -20.99 13.90 -8.36
N GLN A 776 -21.00 13.24 -7.20
CA GLN A 776 -20.48 13.78 -5.95
C GLN A 776 -18.95 13.97 -6.01
N MET A 777 -18.20 13.01 -6.58
CA MET A 777 -16.76 13.13 -6.85
C MET A 777 -16.45 14.33 -7.74
N GLU A 778 -17.21 14.53 -8.81
CA GLU A 778 -17.05 15.65 -9.77
C GLU A 778 -17.49 17.01 -9.19
N ARG A 779 -18.53 17.06 -8.35
CA ARG A 779 -18.99 18.30 -7.69
C ARG A 779 -18.07 18.74 -6.55
N LYS A 780 -17.65 17.81 -5.69
CA LYS A 780 -16.79 18.09 -4.52
C LYS A 780 -15.33 18.37 -4.92
N SER A 781 -14.87 17.88 -6.07
CA SER A 781 -13.56 18.25 -6.64
C SER A 781 -13.57 19.66 -7.25
N ASN A 782 -14.70 20.14 -7.76
CA ASN A 782 -14.86 21.48 -8.33
C ASN A 782 -15.15 22.60 -7.31
N SER A 783 -15.63 22.27 -6.10
CA SER A 783 -15.95 23.27 -5.06
C SER A 783 -14.73 23.74 -4.24
N GLY A 784 -13.54 23.18 -4.47
CA GLY A 784 -12.31 23.48 -3.73
C GLY A 784 -11.40 24.56 -4.35
N ILE A 785 -11.82 25.22 -5.44
CA ILE A 785 -11.00 26.25 -6.11
C ILE A 785 -11.74 27.58 -6.09
N SER A 786 -11.62 28.31 -4.98
CA SER A 786 -11.89 29.74 -4.96
C SER A 786 -10.67 30.50 -5.50
N LYS A 787 -10.89 31.20 -6.62
CA LYS A 787 -10.08 32.28 -7.21
C LYS A 787 -8.58 32.01 -7.46
N VAL A 788 -8.22 31.34 -8.56
CA VAL A 788 -7.01 31.69 -9.36
C VAL A 788 -7.24 31.43 -10.85
N SER A 789 -7.03 32.48 -11.65
CA SER A 789 -6.90 32.61 -13.11
C SER A 789 -7.69 31.68 -14.04
N SER A 790 -8.52 32.30 -14.88
CA SER A 790 -9.28 31.75 -16.01
C SER A 790 -8.44 31.08 -17.12
N SER A 791 -7.10 31.01 -17.01
CA SER A 791 -6.24 30.43 -18.05
C SER A 791 -6.03 28.91 -17.96
N TRP A 792 -6.25 28.31 -16.77
CA TRP A 792 -6.15 26.86 -16.57
C TRP A 792 -7.41 26.10 -16.99
N LYS A 793 -8.58 26.72 -16.79
CA LYS A 793 -9.90 26.20 -17.17
C LYS A 793 -10.02 26.00 -18.69
N GLU A 794 -9.46 26.92 -19.49
CA GLU A 794 -9.42 26.79 -20.97
C GLU A 794 -8.41 25.74 -21.46
N ARG A 795 -7.31 25.49 -20.75
CA ARG A 795 -6.32 24.46 -21.12
C ARG A 795 -6.81 23.05 -20.81
N TRP A 796 -7.45 22.86 -19.66
CA TRP A 796 -8.04 21.57 -19.27
C TRP A 796 -9.27 21.21 -20.12
N GLU A 797 -10.18 22.17 -20.39
CA GLU A 797 -11.30 21.93 -21.30
C GLU A 797 -10.86 21.65 -22.75
N LYS A 798 -9.78 22.28 -23.24
CA LYS A 798 -9.23 21.98 -24.58
C LYS A 798 -8.58 20.60 -24.66
N GLN A 799 -7.88 20.13 -23.62
CA GLN A 799 -7.30 18.78 -23.62
C GLN A 799 -8.37 17.68 -23.45
N TRP A 800 -9.40 17.92 -22.64
CA TRP A 800 -10.51 16.96 -22.45
C TRP A 800 -11.44 16.88 -23.67
N ARG A 801 -11.75 18.01 -24.33
CA ARG A 801 -12.54 18.01 -25.59
C ARG A 801 -11.76 17.46 -26.80
N PHE A 802 -10.42 17.50 -26.77
CA PHE A 802 -9.58 16.89 -27.80
C PHE A 802 -9.56 15.35 -27.72
N ALA A 803 -9.72 14.78 -26.52
CA ALA A 803 -9.78 13.33 -26.30
C ALA A 803 -11.12 12.67 -26.70
N MET A 804 -12.20 13.45 -26.88
CA MET A 804 -13.55 12.95 -27.15
C MET A 804 -14.06 13.22 -28.58
N ARG A 805 -13.19 13.59 -29.53
CA ARG A 805 -13.60 13.96 -30.90
C ARG A 805 -12.83 13.24 -32.01
N ILE A 806 -12.76 11.91 -31.95
CA ILE A 806 -12.54 11.06 -33.14
C ILE A 806 -13.62 9.98 -33.15
N GLU A 807 -14.77 10.32 -33.74
CA GLU A 807 -15.57 9.49 -34.66
C GLU A 807 -16.88 10.24 -34.99
N ARG A 808 -16.78 11.16 -35.95
CA ARG A 808 -17.74 11.34 -37.06
C ARG A 808 -17.30 12.52 -37.93
N GLU A 809 -17.16 12.20 -39.22
CA GLU A 809 -17.01 13.06 -40.41
C GLU A 809 -15.58 13.49 -40.80
N GLY A 810 -15.14 13.00 -41.96
CA GLY A 810 -13.95 13.46 -42.70
C GLY A 810 -14.33 14.40 -43.87
N PRO A 811 -13.42 14.67 -44.83
CA PRO A 811 -12.39 15.71 -44.76
C PRO A 811 -12.53 16.81 -45.86
N TRP A 812 -11.49 17.67 -46.01
CA TRP A 812 -11.24 18.80 -46.96
C TRP A 812 -11.61 20.19 -46.38
N LEU A 813 -10.79 21.24 -46.29
CA LEU A 813 -9.71 21.80 -47.15
C LEU A 813 -8.69 22.66 -46.32
N SER A 814 -7.61 23.05 -47.00
CA SER A 814 -6.33 23.68 -46.61
C SER A 814 -6.37 25.14 -46.06
N PRO A 815 -5.22 25.70 -45.60
CA PRO A 815 -5.14 26.79 -44.62
C PRO A 815 -4.84 28.17 -45.23
N GLU A 816 -5.38 29.26 -44.64
CA GLU A 816 -4.80 30.61 -44.77
C GLU A 816 -5.39 31.64 -43.76
N LEU A 817 -4.54 32.64 -43.43
CA LEU A 817 -4.75 33.93 -42.74
C LEU A 817 -4.95 33.94 -41.21
N HIS A 818 -3.98 34.33 -40.37
CA HIS A 818 -3.37 35.66 -40.12
C HIS A 818 -4.31 36.77 -39.60
N LEU A 819 -4.04 37.17 -38.35
CA LEU A 819 -4.11 38.52 -37.75
C LEU A 819 -5.44 39.32 -37.73
N ARG A 820 -5.59 40.05 -36.60
CA ARG A 820 -6.46 41.21 -36.32
C ARG A 820 -7.90 40.96 -35.87
N ASN A 821 -8.17 41.28 -34.60
CA ASN A 821 -8.90 42.50 -34.21
C ASN A 821 -9.45 42.37 -32.78
N ARG A 822 -9.13 43.36 -31.92
CA ARG A 822 -10.10 43.98 -31.00
C ARG A 822 -9.48 45.25 -30.37
N VAL A 823 -9.61 46.35 -31.12
CA VAL A 823 -9.77 47.70 -30.58
C VAL A 823 -11.02 48.28 -31.24
N ALA A 824 -12.07 48.47 -30.45
CA ALA A 824 -13.19 49.41 -30.63
C ALA A 824 -14.07 49.25 -29.36
N MET A 825 -13.95 50.05 -28.30
CA MET A 825 -14.41 51.45 -28.11
C MET A 825 -15.93 51.65 -28.32
N LEU A 826 -16.60 51.96 -27.20
CA LEU A 826 -17.65 53.01 -27.00
C LEU A 826 -19.14 52.63 -26.86
N GLY A 827 -19.76 53.31 -25.89
CA GLY A 827 -21.19 53.46 -25.59
C GLY A 827 -21.52 52.92 -24.19
N GLY A 828 -21.53 53.72 -23.11
CA GLY A 828 -22.55 54.74 -22.75
C GLY A 828 -23.71 54.02 -22.02
N ASP A 829 -24.21 54.33 -20.83
CA ASP A 829 -24.27 55.47 -19.90
C ASP A 829 -24.41 54.84 -18.48
N GLY A 830 -24.10 55.42 -17.31
CA GLY A 830 -24.36 56.75 -16.78
C GLY A 830 -24.93 56.59 -15.35
N TYR A 831 -24.48 57.47 -14.44
CA TYR A 831 -25.00 57.79 -13.09
C TYR A 831 -24.37 57.18 -11.80
N THR A 832 -23.55 58.06 -11.20
CA THR A 832 -23.52 58.52 -9.79
C THR A 832 -22.75 57.77 -8.69
N THR A 833 -21.53 58.28 -8.43
CA THR A 833 -20.80 58.43 -7.15
C THR A 833 -21.58 59.28 -6.10
N PRO A 834 -21.24 59.35 -4.78
CA PRO A 834 -19.85 59.41 -4.24
C PRO A 834 -19.52 58.86 -2.82
N GLY A 835 -18.20 58.70 -2.59
CA GLY A 835 -17.49 58.80 -1.29
C GLY A 835 -17.45 57.50 -0.47
N TRP A 836 -16.31 56.97 -0.02
CA TRP A 836 -15.32 57.62 0.84
C TRP A 836 -13.94 56.90 0.83
N LYS A 837 -12.92 57.69 1.19
CA LYS A 837 -11.46 57.48 1.35
C LYS A 837 -11.08 56.32 2.28
N GLU A 838 -10.13 55.47 1.91
CA GLU A 838 -8.66 55.53 2.15
C GLU A 838 -8.24 55.56 3.64
N SER A 839 -7.70 54.41 4.11
CA SER A 839 -6.30 54.26 4.55
C SER A 839 -5.92 52.78 4.55
#